data_AF-A0A4P2QES8-F1
#
_entry.id   AF-A0A4P2QES8-F1
#
_cell.length_a   1.000
_cell.length_b   1.000
_cell.length_c   1.000
_cell.angle_alpha   90.00
_cell.angle_beta   90.00
_cell.angle_gamma   90.00
#
_symmetry.space_group_name_H-M   'P 1'
#
loop_
_entity.id
_entity.type
_entity.pdbx_description
1 polymer ?
#
loop_
_entity_poly.entity_id
_entity_poly.type
_entity_poly.pdbx_seq_one_letter_code
_entity_poly.pdbx_strand_id
1 'polypeptide(L)'
;MRHGLASDRCRDRHGHAWRYAYDEQHLLVEDTDRTGLTWHFVFDSQRRGIEAWGDIPGRVDWSLAGELPTHLDDGETRWKGIHHCKVSYWDVGFTEVADFSQTRRFHGNEHGTLDKQVIGGAVVTATYREDGWMTSRTNERNGTERFERNARGSVVRYTDPLGHVTTIERDANDLPIEIVDARGGAHRLERDARGNVTLYVDPTGAATSRRYDARGLVLEEISPNGERTAFSYDAHGNCAEVTLANGATWRFRHDRLGRRIAEVDPFGAETRYRWSARGDLLAVIDAMGAETRYAYDGEHHLTELVDANGGVTSFAWGGYHRLCLRRDANGHEVRLGYSPEGELIEVRNEVGEVHTLRRDGSGKVLEEVTFDGRTIRYGYDAAADLVVRSHGDRDRVRLVYDLAGRVIQREYGDGTIECLDHDELGALVRVAWPGGEVQLDRDAAGRVVRERQILDGVEHRVESAHDLEGERVLRKTSLGHTEAVERGLFGARRRTVLDGRVVVEHASDLLGREVARALSGGGRIESAYDRMGRIERRRAMGAPREVRVGPGEPAWVGPRPENVTVDMAYRYDPAGELSASWDQRWGWTSYRYDPVGQLLARVPEQARAEVFRFDAAGNSHEDGSDAPLREYAPGNRLICKGNARYRWDAEGRLAEKSVEDPETGARRAWRYTWSHAGLLESVTTPEGERVEFRYDPFGRRVEKRVGKAPASALRAYAPRSVTRFVWDGDVLVHEISRRARADGDPVVEVKTYCFEDDGFAPVAHCDGGEWFHYVNDPIGTPERLVDERGEVACALRREAWGRTEAAPGARTSTAIRFPGQYEDPETGLCYNRFRYYDPEVGRFVSSDPIGLDGDINAFAYTNNAIGWADPLGLYKSGPLNPNLLGKDKAGKKTKNLTEWRRCVSKSDLKGERNKFLGVDHVKVGEGKWRSRDGTRQFRIKPDDFLGKHGIGYPTVTNAPHVHFEFLSPNKSGTGFDVTKNVHVPLSWLLLLVMILLRKSGKRSIRFEFDRVGALDLEAAFGEVPRPVLALVDRTLFGGRQARRGGFVEIPFHVLSDFDDSGMILFFSADKVLLRLDTDSVDYVRHRLRKCDPGGFFPAEIGEVSLGESEDVVSLYGEYREPLCPV
;
A
#
# COMPACT_ATOMS: atom_id res chain seq x y z
N MET A 1 6.90 51.56 -29.14
CA MET A 1 7.50 50.92 -27.94
C MET A 1 7.00 49.49 -27.93
N ARG A 2 7.90 48.50 -28.02
CA ARG A 2 7.58 47.07 -27.99
C ARG A 2 7.13 46.71 -26.57
N HIS A 3 5.90 46.24 -26.39
CA HIS A 3 5.49 45.60 -25.15
C HIS A 3 6.16 44.22 -25.12
N GLY A 4 7.15 44.06 -24.25
CA GLY A 4 7.86 42.79 -24.08
C GLY A 4 6.95 41.72 -23.49
N LEU A 5 7.11 40.49 -23.96
CA LEU A 5 6.55 39.27 -23.38
C LEU A 5 6.75 39.29 -21.86
N ALA A 6 5.67 39.18 -21.09
CA ALA A 6 5.74 39.10 -19.64
C ALA A 6 6.26 37.70 -19.26
N SER A 7 7.48 37.66 -18.69
CA SER A 7 8.01 36.44 -18.08
C SER A 7 7.95 36.60 -16.57
N ASP A 8 7.17 35.74 -15.93
CA ASP A 8 7.03 35.73 -14.47
C ASP A 8 7.95 34.65 -13.88
N ARG A 9 8.72 35.02 -12.88
CA ARG A 9 9.66 34.12 -12.18
C ARG A 9 9.36 34.10 -10.70
N CYS A 10 9.01 32.93 -10.17
CA CYS A 10 8.88 32.70 -8.73
C CYS A 10 10.08 31.89 -8.25
N ARG A 11 10.76 32.34 -7.18
CA ARG A 11 11.92 31.63 -6.62
C ARG A 11 11.61 31.16 -5.20
N ASP A 12 11.89 29.91 -4.91
CA ASP A 12 11.82 29.41 -3.54
C ASP A 12 13.03 29.84 -2.70
N ARG A 13 12.93 29.65 -1.38
CA ARG A 13 13.99 30.01 -0.43
C ARG A 13 15.33 29.28 -0.66
N HIS A 14 15.31 28.21 -1.44
CA HIS A 14 16.48 27.38 -1.76
C HIS A 14 17.05 27.70 -3.15
N GLY A 15 16.55 28.77 -3.80
CA GLY A 15 17.06 29.27 -5.06
C GLY A 15 16.46 28.61 -6.31
N HIS A 16 15.57 27.64 -6.16
CA HIS A 16 14.88 27.00 -7.28
C HIS A 16 13.80 27.92 -7.82
N ALA A 17 13.72 28.05 -9.14
CA ALA A 17 12.80 28.98 -9.77
C ALA A 17 11.82 28.27 -10.70
N TRP A 18 10.56 28.66 -10.58
CA TRP A 18 9.52 28.36 -11.55
C TRP A 18 9.39 29.54 -12.51
N ARG A 19 9.23 29.28 -13.82
CA ARG A 19 9.07 30.34 -14.83
C ARG A 19 7.84 30.09 -15.69
N TYR A 20 7.12 31.16 -15.98
CA TYR A 20 5.98 31.14 -16.90
C TYR A 20 6.22 32.13 -18.04
N ALA A 21 5.82 31.79 -19.25
CA ALA A 21 5.76 32.69 -20.38
C ALA A 21 4.33 32.76 -20.94
N TYR A 22 3.91 33.96 -21.30
CA TYR A 22 2.60 34.22 -21.88
C TYR A 22 2.73 34.90 -23.25
N ASP A 23 1.78 34.62 -24.14
CA ASP A 23 1.65 35.35 -25.41
C ASP A 23 1.02 36.74 -25.24
N GLU A 24 0.85 37.47 -26.35
CA GLU A 24 0.25 38.81 -26.37
C GLU A 24 -1.23 38.82 -25.92
N GLN A 25 -1.89 37.66 -25.92
CA GLN A 25 -3.27 37.43 -25.53
C GLN A 25 -3.39 36.91 -24.09
N HIS A 26 -2.29 36.89 -23.33
CA HIS A 26 -2.20 36.39 -21.96
C HIS A 26 -2.56 34.90 -21.81
N LEU A 27 -2.32 34.09 -22.85
CA LEU A 27 -2.37 32.63 -22.77
C LEU A 27 -1.00 32.09 -22.34
N LEU A 28 -1.01 31.11 -21.45
CA LEU A 28 0.21 30.45 -20.96
C LEU A 28 0.80 29.62 -22.09
N VAL A 29 1.96 30.02 -22.63
CA VAL A 29 2.63 29.31 -23.73
C VAL A 29 3.81 28.46 -23.28
N GLU A 30 4.46 28.83 -22.18
CA GLU A 30 5.51 28.00 -21.56
C GLU A 30 5.35 27.93 -20.03
N ASP A 31 5.55 26.73 -19.48
CA ASP A 31 5.57 26.46 -18.06
C ASP A 31 6.85 25.68 -17.70
N THR A 32 7.82 26.34 -17.08
CA THR A 32 9.11 25.71 -16.68
C THR A 32 9.17 25.45 -15.18
N ASP A 33 9.35 24.19 -14.83
CA ASP A 33 9.46 23.73 -13.45
C ASP A 33 10.85 24.03 -12.83
N ARG A 34 11.04 23.62 -11.56
CA ARG A 34 12.29 23.89 -10.83
C ARG A 34 13.48 23.02 -11.25
N THR A 35 13.26 21.95 -12.04
CA THR A 35 14.32 21.14 -12.64
C THR A 35 14.72 21.63 -14.02
N GLY A 36 13.90 22.50 -14.63
CA GLY A 36 14.12 23.08 -15.95
C GLY A 36 13.36 22.36 -17.06
N LEU A 37 12.44 21.45 -16.74
CA LEU A 37 11.49 20.89 -17.70
C LEU A 37 10.48 21.98 -18.09
N THR A 38 10.33 22.23 -19.38
CA THR A 38 9.42 23.22 -19.94
C THR A 38 8.28 22.54 -20.68
N TRP A 39 7.05 22.82 -20.26
CA TRP A 39 5.85 22.49 -21.02
C TRP A 39 5.49 23.63 -21.96
N HIS A 40 5.18 23.29 -23.19
CA HIS A 40 4.76 24.21 -24.24
C HIS A 40 3.29 24.00 -24.56
N PHE A 41 2.58 25.09 -24.86
CA PHE A 41 1.16 25.05 -25.19
C PHE A 41 0.86 25.90 -26.42
N VAL A 42 0.04 25.37 -27.32
CA VAL A 42 -0.43 26.07 -28.52
C VAL A 42 -1.95 26.14 -28.49
N PHE A 43 -2.47 27.32 -28.82
CA PHE A 43 -3.90 27.59 -28.85
C PHE A 43 -4.35 28.00 -30.25
N ASP A 44 -5.60 27.65 -30.60
CA ASP A 44 -6.23 28.16 -31.82
C ASP A 44 -6.81 29.57 -31.62
N SER A 45 -7.40 30.13 -32.68
CA SER A 45 -8.04 31.45 -32.65
C SER A 45 -9.25 31.55 -31.71
N GLN A 46 -9.81 30.40 -31.28
CA GLN A 46 -10.87 30.31 -30.29
C GLN A 46 -10.33 30.13 -28.87
N ARG A 47 -9.00 30.23 -28.68
CA ARG A 47 -8.31 30.04 -27.40
C ARG A 47 -8.44 28.62 -26.83
N ARG A 48 -8.69 27.62 -27.69
CA ARG A 48 -8.70 26.21 -27.31
C ARG A 48 -7.29 25.64 -27.47
N GLY A 49 -6.85 24.84 -26.50
CA GLY A 49 -5.57 24.14 -26.61
C GLY A 49 -5.62 23.10 -27.73
N ILE A 50 -4.69 23.20 -28.69
CA ILE A 50 -4.59 22.32 -29.86
C ILE A 50 -3.30 21.50 -29.88
N GLU A 51 -2.30 21.86 -29.08
CA GLU A 51 -1.04 21.13 -29.00
C GLU A 51 -0.35 21.39 -27.67
N ALA A 52 0.29 20.37 -27.10
CA ALA A 52 1.14 20.52 -25.92
C ALA A 52 2.26 19.48 -25.91
N TRP A 53 3.45 19.83 -25.41
CA TRP A 53 4.57 18.91 -25.23
C TRP A 53 5.51 19.39 -24.12
N GLY A 54 6.28 18.47 -23.54
CA GLY A 54 7.35 18.80 -22.61
C GLY A 54 8.73 18.62 -23.26
N ASP A 55 9.68 19.48 -22.95
CA ASP A 55 11.09 19.30 -23.28
C ASP A 55 12.02 19.98 -22.27
N ILE A 56 13.33 19.74 -22.39
CA ILE A 56 14.35 20.47 -21.64
C ILE A 56 15.13 21.31 -22.65
N PRO A 57 14.81 22.62 -22.81
CA PRO A 57 15.38 23.44 -23.86
C PRO A 57 16.93 23.41 -23.90
N GLY A 58 17.49 23.04 -25.06
CA GLY A 58 18.94 22.96 -25.28
C GLY A 58 19.62 21.74 -24.70
N ARG A 59 18.87 20.74 -24.22
CA ARG A 59 19.39 19.46 -23.71
C ARG A 59 18.63 18.28 -24.33
N VAL A 60 19.29 17.14 -24.42
CA VAL A 60 18.60 15.87 -24.72
C VAL A 60 18.01 15.35 -23.43
N ASP A 61 16.75 14.95 -23.45
CA ASP A 61 16.13 14.25 -22.34
C ASP A 61 16.70 12.82 -22.27
N TRP A 62 17.55 12.59 -21.29
CA TRP A 62 18.26 11.32 -21.08
C TRP A 62 17.38 10.22 -20.47
N SER A 63 16.12 10.54 -20.10
CA SER A 63 15.12 9.53 -19.75
C SER A 63 14.65 8.72 -20.96
N LEU A 64 14.77 9.29 -22.16
CA LEU A 64 14.27 8.68 -23.39
C LEU A 64 15.17 7.54 -23.85
N ALA A 65 14.55 6.41 -24.19
CA ALA A 65 15.22 5.25 -24.76
C ALA A 65 14.54 4.80 -26.06
N GLY A 66 15.19 3.88 -26.79
CA GLY A 66 14.68 3.37 -28.07
C GLY A 66 14.79 4.36 -29.23
N GLU A 67 14.19 3.99 -30.35
CA GLU A 67 14.07 4.86 -31.52
C GLU A 67 12.97 5.90 -31.29
N LEU A 68 13.32 7.18 -31.40
CA LEU A 68 12.37 8.27 -31.18
C LEU A 68 11.47 8.47 -32.42
N PRO A 69 10.17 8.75 -32.22
CA PRO A 69 9.25 8.98 -33.32
C PRO A 69 9.60 10.28 -34.06
N THR A 70 9.33 10.29 -35.38
CA THR A 70 9.46 11.52 -36.20
C THR A 70 8.17 12.33 -36.22
N HIS A 71 7.03 11.65 -36.10
CA HIS A 71 5.68 12.21 -36.11
C HIS A 71 4.83 11.54 -35.01
N LEU A 72 3.73 12.19 -34.63
CA LEU A 72 2.69 11.57 -33.82
C LEU A 72 1.96 10.47 -34.61
N ASP A 73 1.10 9.71 -33.95
CA ASP A 73 0.30 8.62 -34.55
C ASP A 73 -0.62 9.11 -35.68
N ASP A 74 -0.92 10.42 -35.73
CA ASP A 74 -1.66 11.03 -36.84
C ASP A 74 -0.89 11.04 -38.17
N GLY A 75 0.41 10.71 -38.16
CA GLY A 75 1.28 10.63 -39.34
C GLY A 75 1.67 11.98 -39.95
N GLU A 76 1.18 13.09 -39.40
CA GLU A 76 1.34 14.44 -39.97
C GLU A 76 2.08 15.38 -39.02
N THR A 77 1.86 15.25 -37.71
CA THR A 77 2.38 16.19 -36.71
C THR A 77 3.78 15.79 -36.31
N ARG A 78 4.76 16.62 -36.64
CA ARG A 78 6.17 16.38 -36.26
C ARG A 78 6.32 16.33 -34.74
N TRP A 79 6.92 15.26 -34.23
CA TRP A 79 7.20 15.08 -32.80
C TRP A 79 8.15 16.17 -32.25
N LYS A 80 7.84 16.69 -31.06
CA LYS A 80 8.56 17.81 -30.41
C LYS A 80 9.18 17.49 -29.06
N GLY A 81 8.73 16.46 -28.34
CA GLY A 81 9.21 16.15 -26.99
C GLY A 81 8.36 15.13 -26.24
N ILE A 82 8.58 15.01 -24.94
CA ILE A 82 7.82 14.08 -24.09
C ILE A 82 6.35 14.49 -24.03
N HIS A 83 5.46 13.50 -23.89
CA HIS A 83 4.01 13.69 -23.78
C HIS A 83 3.43 14.64 -24.85
N HIS A 84 3.99 14.60 -26.05
CA HIS A 84 3.53 15.46 -27.13
C HIS A 84 2.15 14.98 -27.59
N CYS A 85 1.14 15.83 -27.38
CA CYS A 85 -0.21 15.58 -27.86
C CYS A 85 -0.70 16.71 -28.76
N LYS A 86 -1.51 16.34 -29.75
CA LYS A 86 -2.29 17.25 -30.59
C LYS A 86 -3.77 16.97 -30.41
N VAL A 87 -4.55 18.04 -30.33
CA VAL A 87 -6.00 18.01 -30.17
C VAL A 87 -6.65 18.65 -31.39
N SER A 88 -7.48 17.87 -32.09
CA SER A 88 -8.26 18.31 -33.24
C SER A 88 -9.74 18.34 -32.88
N TYR A 89 -10.38 19.49 -33.09
CA TYR A 89 -11.81 19.68 -32.86
C TYR A 89 -12.55 19.59 -34.20
N TRP A 90 -13.33 18.53 -34.40
CA TRP A 90 -14.02 18.26 -35.67
C TRP A 90 -15.48 18.73 -35.61
N ASP A 91 -15.94 19.39 -36.67
CA ASP A 91 -17.33 19.88 -36.79
C ASP A 91 -18.37 18.75 -36.83
N VAL A 92 -17.93 17.51 -37.08
CA VAL A 92 -18.75 16.29 -37.07
C VAL A 92 -18.98 15.71 -35.66
N GLY A 93 -18.72 16.49 -34.60
CA GLY A 93 -19.16 16.20 -33.24
C GLY A 93 -18.24 15.31 -32.41
N PHE A 94 -16.93 15.32 -32.67
CA PHE A 94 -15.95 14.68 -31.80
C PHE A 94 -14.64 15.47 -31.70
N THR A 95 -13.94 15.24 -30.59
CA THR A 95 -12.57 15.69 -30.38
C THR A 95 -11.64 14.51 -30.57
N GLU A 96 -10.61 14.71 -31.38
CA GLU A 96 -9.55 13.74 -31.61
C GLU A 96 -8.28 14.17 -30.88
N VAL A 97 -7.64 13.23 -30.21
CA VAL A 97 -6.37 13.45 -29.49
C VAL A 97 -5.35 12.44 -30.00
N ALA A 98 -4.32 12.92 -30.67
CA ALA A 98 -3.19 12.11 -31.12
C ALA A 98 -1.98 12.36 -30.21
N ASP A 99 -1.31 11.29 -29.80
CA ASP A 99 0.02 11.33 -29.17
C ASP A 99 1.02 10.49 -29.99
N PHE A 100 2.21 10.16 -29.47
CA PHE A 100 3.19 9.41 -30.27
C PHE A 100 2.69 8.01 -30.61
N SER A 101 1.78 7.46 -29.83
CA SER A 101 1.51 6.04 -29.79
C SER A 101 0.09 5.67 -30.22
N GLN A 102 -0.88 6.60 -30.14
CA GLN A 102 -2.24 6.38 -30.64
C GLN A 102 -3.05 7.67 -30.90
N THR A 103 -4.10 7.50 -31.71
CA THR A 103 -5.17 8.47 -31.91
C THR A 103 -6.46 8.03 -31.20
N ARG A 104 -7.03 8.94 -30.39
CA ARG A 104 -8.23 8.70 -29.56
C ARG A 104 -9.35 9.64 -29.97
N ARG A 105 -10.61 9.17 -29.89
CA ARG A 105 -11.79 9.98 -30.23
C ARG A 105 -12.79 10.04 -29.07
N PHE A 106 -13.27 11.25 -28.81
CA PHE A 106 -14.19 11.56 -27.73
C PHE A 106 -15.41 12.29 -28.29
N HIS A 107 -16.59 11.72 -28.11
CA HIS A 107 -17.87 12.28 -28.51
C HIS A 107 -18.56 12.84 -27.27
N GLY A 108 -18.65 14.17 -27.20
CA GLY A 108 -19.34 14.87 -26.12
C GLY A 108 -20.80 15.14 -26.45
N ASN A 109 -21.61 15.34 -25.41
CA ASN A 109 -23.00 15.82 -25.50
C ASN A 109 -23.14 17.27 -25.04
N GLU A 110 -24.36 17.80 -25.13
CA GLU A 110 -24.71 19.18 -24.75
C GLU A 110 -24.47 19.50 -23.26
N HIS A 111 -24.37 18.47 -22.40
CA HIS A 111 -24.08 18.61 -20.98
C HIS A 111 -22.58 18.70 -20.68
N GLY A 112 -21.70 18.62 -21.69
CA GLY A 112 -20.25 18.59 -21.52
C GLY A 112 -19.75 17.24 -20.99
N THR A 113 -20.52 16.17 -21.16
CA THR A 113 -20.16 14.79 -20.78
C THR A 113 -19.95 13.92 -22.02
N LEU A 114 -19.38 12.72 -21.86
CA LEU A 114 -19.03 11.84 -22.98
C LEU A 114 -20.12 10.80 -23.26
N ASP A 115 -20.69 10.81 -24.45
CA ASP A 115 -21.60 9.77 -24.94
C ASP A 115 -20.85 8.56 -25.46
N LYS A 116 -19.68 8.79 -26.06
CA LYS A 116 -18.87 7.73 -26.66
C LYS A 116 -17.39 8.07 -26.62
N GLN A 117 -16.60 7.05 -26.34
CA GLN A 117 -15.14 7.10 -26.38
C GLN A 117 -14.63 5.96 -27.25
N VAL A 118 -13.64 6.25 -28.10
CA VAL A 118 -12.95 5.26 -28.95
C VAL A 118 -11.44 5.38 -28.74
N ILE A 119 -10.82 4.32 -28.23
CA ILE A 119 -9.37 4.25 -27.96
C ILE A 119 -8.87 2.88 -28.41
N GLY A 120 -7.86 2.80 -29.28
CA GLY A 120 -7.29 1.52 -29.71
C GLY A 120 -8.32 0.52 -30.28
N GLY A 121 -9.42 1.00 -30.88
CA GLY A 121 -10.54 0.18 -31.36
C GLY A 121 -11.57 -0.20 -30.29
N ALA A 122 -11.27 -0.01 -29.00
CA ALA A 122 -12.20 -0.14 -27.90
C ALA A 122 -13.29 0.93 -27.95
N VAL A 123 -14.56 0.55 -27.73
CA VAL A 123 -15.68 1.49 -27.72
C VAL A 123 -16.38 1.44 -26.38
N VAL A 124 -16.44 2.58 -25.70
CA VAL A 124 -17.27 2.79 -24.50
C VAL A 124 -18.38 3.75 -24.87
N THR A 125 -19.61 3.44 -24.46
CA THR A 125 -20.75 4.35 -24.60
C THR A 125 -21.42 4.61 -23.27
N ALA A 126 -22.06 5.76 -23.13
CA ALA A 126 -22.88 6.11 -22.00
C ALA A 126 -24.18 6.77 -22.47
N THR A 127 -25.22 6.63 -21.65
CA THR A 127 -26.49 7.33 -21.86
C THR A 127 -26.82 8.15 -20.62
N TYR A 128 -27.52 9.26 -20.82
CA TYR A 128 -27.81 10.25 -19.80
C TYR A 128 -29.30 10.58 -19.79
N ARG A 129 -29.81 11.02 -18.63
CA ARG A 129 -31.10 11.71 -18.53
C ARG A 129 -30.98 13.13 -19.09
N GLU A 130 -32.12 13.77 -19.31
CA GLU A 130 -32.23 15.19 -19.74
C GLU A 130 -31.52 16.17 -18.76
N ASP A 131 -31.36 15.79 -17.49
CA ASP A 131 -30.66 16.57 -16.47
C ASP A 131 -29.14 16.30 -16.42
N GLY A 132 -28.60 15.54 -17.37
CA GLY A 132 -27.16 15.24 -17.49
C GLY A 132 -26.66 14.10 -16.61
N TRP A 133 -27.54 13.40 -15.87
CA TRP A 133 -27.13 12.26 -15.05
C TRP A 133 -27.03 10.96 -15.84
N MET A 134 -25.89 10.27 -15.74
CA MET A 134 -25.65 8.99 -16.43
C MET A 134 -26.62 7.90 -15.95
N THR A 135 -27.29 7.22 -16.88
CA THR A 135 -28.25 6.14 -16.63
C THR A 135 -27.75 4.77 -17.05
N SER A 136 -26.86 4.70 -18.04
CA SER A 136 -26.16 3.47 -18.37
C SER A 136 -24.76 3.74 -18.88
N ARG A 137 -23.89 2.75 -18.73
CA ARG A 137 -22.57 2.72 -19.38
C ARG A 137 -22.35 1.34 -19.96
N THR A 138 -22.01 1.27 -21.24
CA THR A 138 -21.63 0.03 -21.91
C THR A 138 -20.12 0.03 -22.08
N ASN A 139 -19.47 -0.98 -21.49
CA ASN A 139 -18.04 -1.17 -21.56
C ASN A 139 -17.60 -1.75 -22.91
N GLU A 140 -16.30 -1.91 -23.08
CA GLU A 140 -15.62 -2.40 -24.28
C GLU A 140 -15.99 -3.85 -24.63
N ARG A 141 -16.60 -4.59 -23.70
CA ARG A 141 -17.11 -5.97 -23.86
C ARG A 141 -18.60 -6.05 -24.18
N ASN A 142 -19.26 -4.91 -24.42
CA ASN A 142 -20.71 -4.80 -24.48
C ASN A 142 -21.44 -5.16 -23.18
N GLY A 143 -20.73 -5.19 -22.04
CA GLY A 143 -21.34 -5.30 -20.72
C GLY A 143 -21.93 -3.94 -20.31
N THR A 144 -23.23 -3.91 -20.00
CA THR A 144 -23.94 -2.66 -19.67
C THR A 144 -24.22 -2.58 -18.18
N GLU A 145 -23.65 -1.56 -17.55
CA GLU A 145 -24.04 -1.11 -16.20
C GLU A 145 -25.24 -0.17 -16.29
N ARG A 146 -26.14 -0.25 -15.30
CA ARG A 146 -27.32 0.63 -15.20
C ARG A 146 -27.37 1.33 -13.85
N PHE A 147 -27.76 2.59 -13.88
CA PHE A 147 -27.87 3.46 -12.72
C PHE A 147 -29.29 4.03 -12.67
N GLU A 148 -30.09 3.59 -11.70
CA GLU A 148 -31.34 4.26 -11.36
C GLU A 148 -31.07 5.31 -10.29
N ARG A 149 -31.56 6.52 -10.53
CA ARG A 149 -31.24 7.71 -9.74
C ARG A 149 -32.50 8.42 -9.28
N ASN A 150 -32.46 8.96 -8.08
CA ASN A 150 -33.53 9.80 -7.55
C ASN A 150 -33.55 11.19 -8.22
N ALA A 151 -34.49 12.06 -7.81
CA ALA A 151 -34.62 13.41 -8.38
C ALA A 151 -33.41 14.33 -8.14
N ARG A 152 -32.55 14.02 -7.15
CA ARG A 152 -31.30 14.76 -6.87
C ARG A 152 -30.10 14.20 -7.66
N GLY A 153 -30.30 13.16 -8.47
CA GLY A 153 -29.25 12.52 -9.25
C GLY A 153 -28.45 11.46 -8.51
N SER A 154 -28.75 11.20 -7.24
CA SER A 154 -28.08 10.15 -6.47
C SER A 154 -28.56 8.76 -6.87
N VAL A 155 -27.62 7.82 -6.96
CA VAL A 155 -27.91 6.41 -7.27
C VAL A 155 -28.68 5.77 -6.12
N VAL A 156 -29.81 5.13 -6.46
CA VAL A 156 -30.66 4.33 -5.56
C VAL A 156 -30.67 2.85 -5.93
N ARG A 157 -30.31 2.52 -7.18
CA ARG A 157 -30.11 1.15 -7.64
C ARG A 157 -29.02 1.11 -8.69
N TYR A 158 -28.06 0.21 -8.50
CA TYR A 158 -27.00 -0.09 -9.46
C TYR A 158 -27.19 -1.52 -9.95
N THR A 159 -27.08 -1.74 -11.25
CA THR A 159 -27.06 -3.07 -11.85
C THR A 159 -25.76 -3.23 -12.62
N ASP A 160 -24.99 -4.25 -12.26
CA ASP A 160 -23.72 -4.57 -12.90
C ASP A 160 -23.94 -5.21 -14.30
N PRO A 161 -22.88 -5.44 -15.09
CA PRO A 161 -22.99 -6.03 -16.42
C PRO A 161 -23.56 -7.46 -16.47
N LEU A 162 -23.63 -8.15 -15.33
CA LEU A 162 -24.12 -9.52 -15.19
C LEU A 162 -25.55 -9.56 -14.64
N GLY A 163 -26.14 -8.40 -14.32
CA GLY A 163 -27.49 -8.28 -13.80
C GLY A 163 -27.59 -8.32 -12.28
N HIS A 164 -26.46 -8.33 -11.56
CA HIS A 164 -26.46 -8.26 -10.10
C HIS A 164 -26.83 -6.85 -9.63
N VAL A 165 -27.61 -6.77 -8.55
CA VAL A 165 -28.26 -5.52 -8.13
C VAL A 165 -27.79 -5.10 -6.75
N THR A 166 -27.34 -3.85 -6.63
CA THR A 166 -27.14 -3.18 -5.33
C THR A 166 -28.20 -2.09 -5.18
N THR A 167 -28.90 -2.04 -4.04
CA THR A 167 -29.86 -0.98 -3.72
C THR A 167 -29.35 -0.08 -2.60
N ILE A 168 -29.67 1.21 -2.67
CA ILE A 168 -29.22 2.23 -1.73
C ILE A 168 -30.42 3.04 -1.25
N GLU A 169 -30.76 2.88 0.02
CA GLU A 169 -31.72 3.75 0.70
C GLU A 169 -31.01 4.99 1.25
N ARG A 170 -31.69 6.13 1.18
CA ARG A 170 -31.13 7.44 1.53
C ARG A 170 -32.10 8.23 2.40
N ASP A 171 -31.56 9.07 3.27
CA ASP A 171 -32.33 9.96 4.11
C ASP A 171 -32.81 11.24 3.37
N ALA A 172 -33.47 12.13 4.12
CA ALA A 172 -33.93 13.42 3.62
C ALA A 172 -32.79 14.34 3.14
N ASN A 173 -31.54 14.13 3.60
CA ASN A 173 -30.34 14.85 3.18
C ASN A 173 -29.58 14.19 2.01
N ASP A 174 -30.15 13.12 1.43
CA ASP A 174 -29.55 12.32 0.34
C ASP A 174 -28.37 11.45 0.75
N LEU A 175 -28.15 11.26 2.04
CA LEU A 175 -27.07 10.45 2.57
C LEU A 175 -27.52 8.98 2.65
N PRO A 176 -26.66 8.01 2.27
CA PRO A 176 -26.99 6.58 2.43
C PRO A 176 -27.23 6.20 3.89
N ILE A 177 -28.32 5.47 4.13
CA ILE A 177 -28.70 4.88 5.42
C ILE A 177 -28.72 3.34 5.40
N GLU A 178 -29.00 2.75 4.24
CA GLU A 178 -28.89 1.31 4.02
C GLU A 178 -28.37 1.04 2.61
N ILE A 179 -27.42 0.12 2.49
CA ILE A 179 -26.92 -0.40 1.22
C ILE A 179 -27.09 -1.91 1.26
N VAL A 180 -27.92 -2.45 0.36
CA VAL A 180 -28.10 -3.90 0.21
C VAL A 180 -27.34 -4.35 -1.03
N ASP A 181 -26.35 -5.21 -0.83
CA ASP A 181 -25.55 -5.78 -1.90
C ASP A 181 -26.32 -6.85 -2.70
N ALA A 182 -25.70 -7.35 -3.77
CA ALA A 182 -26.33 -8.32 -4.66
C ALA A 182 -26.60 -9.70 -4.05
N ARG A 183 -25.99 -10.02 -2.90
CA ARG A 183 -26.25 -11.24 -2.12
C ARG A 183 -27.25 -11.01 -0.98
N GLY A 184 -27.78 -9.79 -0.85
CA GLY A 184 -28.71 -9.40 0.21
C GLY A 184 -28.02 -8.97 1.51
N GLY A 185 -26.69 -8.82 1.52
CA GLY A 185 -25.95 -8.28 2.65
C GLY A 185 -26.28 -6.81 2.85
N ALA A 186 -26.74 -6.44 4.05
CA ALA A 186 -27.17 -5.09 4.37
C ALA A 186 -26.14 -4.34 5.22
N HIS A 187 -25.66 -3.21 4.71
CA HIS A 187 -24.85 -2.24 5.45
C HIS A 187 -25.77 -1.12 5.94
N ARG A 188 -25.79 -0.84 7.24
CA ARG A 188 -26.62 0.23 7.83
C ARG A 188 -25.77 1.33 8.42
N LEU A 189 -26.20 2.58 8.25
CA LEU A 189 -25.52 3.76 8.77
C LEU A 189 -26.51 4.63 9.56
N GLU A 190 -26.10 5.07 10.74
CA GLU A 190 -26.76 6.15 11.47
C GLU A 190 -25.84 7.38 11.52
N ARG A 191 -26.45 8.57 11.52
CA ARG A 191 -25.74 9.84 11.51
C ARG A 191 -26.30 10.81 12.54
N ASP A 192 -25.43 11.70 13.02
CA ASP A 192 -25.85 12.88 13.78
C ASP A 192 -26.43 13.98 12.86
N ALA A 193 -26.94 15.06 13.46
CA ALA A 193 -27.51 16.19 12.73
C ALA A 193 -26.51 16.94 11.82
N ARG A 194 -25.20 16.72 12.00
CA ARG A 194 -24.12 17.29 11.17
C ARG A 194 -23.69 16.34 10.04
N GLY A 195 -24.31 15.16 9.97
CA GLY A 195 -24.02 14.14 8.96
C GLY A 195 -22.85 13.22 9.32
N ASN A 196 -22.31 13.26 10.54
CA ASN A 196 -21.23 12.36 10.97
C ASN A 196 -21.78 10.96 11.25
N VAL A 197 -21.07 9.89 10.86
CA VAL A 197 -21.52 8.50 11.05
C VAL A 197 -21.33 8.05 12.50
N THR A 198 -22.41 7.99 13.27
CA THR A 198 -22.40 7.59 14.68
C THR A 198 -22.47 6.08 14.87
N LEU A 199 -23.07 5.35 13.92
CA LEU A 199 -23.15 3.89 13.92
C LEU A 199 -22.97 3.37 12.49
N TYR A 200 -22.19 2.30 12.36
CA TYR A 200 -22.10 1.50 11.15
C TYR A 200 -22.32 0.04 11.53
N VAL A 201 -23.27 -0.62 10.88
CA VAL A 201 -23.53 -2.05 11.04
C VAL A 201 -23.24 -2.75 9.72
N ASP A 202 -22.37 -3.75 9.74
CA ASP A 202 -22.05 -4.55 8.56
C ASP A 202 -23.06 -5.70 8.35
N PRO A 203 -22.99 -6.42 7.20
CA PRO A 203 -23.92 -7.51 6.89
C PRO A 203 -23.90 -8.70 7.86
N THR A 204 -22.89 -8.80 8.74
CA THR A 204 -22.79 -9.84 9.77
C THR A 204 -23.43 -9.40 11.09
N GLY A 205 -23.89 -8.14 11.18
CA GLY A 205 -24.42 -7.54 12.39
C GLY A 205 -23.35 -6.92 13.29
N ALA A 206 -22.09 -6.89 12.85
CA ALA A 206 -21.01 -6.25 13.59
C ALA A 206 -21.19 -4.73 13.57
N ALA A 207 -21.21 -4.12 14.75
CA ALA A 207 -21.58 -2.71 14.93
C ALA A 207 -20.40 -1.87 15.43
N THR A 208 -19.97 -0.90 14.64
CA THR A 208 -18.96 0.09 15.05
C THR A 208 -19.64 1.43 15.33
N SER A 209 -19.46 1.99 16.52
CA SER A 209 -19.99 3.31 16.86
C SER A 209 -18.89 4.34 17.07
N ARG A 210 -19.21 5.62 16.84
CA ARG A 210 -18.27 6.73 16.96
C ARG A 210 -18.90 7.92 17.67
N ARG A 211 -18.08 8.62 18.43
CA ARG A 211 -18.39 9.93 19.02
C ARG A 211 -17.51 10.99 18.38
N TYR A 212 -18.08 12.17 18.20
CA TYR A 212 -17.41 13.30 17.55
C TYR A 212 -17.33 14.50 18.48
N ASP A 213 -16.32 15.35 18.30
CA ASP A 213 -16.24 16.66 18.92
C ASP A 213 -17.05 17.72 18.14
N ALA A 214 -17.05 18.95 18.64
CA ALA A 214 -17.74 20.07 18.01
C ALA A 214 -17.21 20.42 16.60
N ARG A 215 -16.00 19.96 16.24
CA ARG A 215 -15.37 20.17 14.92
C ARG A 215 -15.63 19.01 13.95
N GLY A 216 -16.31 17.94 14.39
CA GLY A 216 -16.54 16.74 13.59
C GLY A 216 -15.35 15.76 13.59
N LEU A 217 -14.42 15.89 14.54
CA LEU A 217 -13.29 14.97 14.72
C LEU A 217 -13.70 13.82 15.66
N VAL A 218 -13.24 12.61 15.39
CA VAL A 218 -13.62 11.41 16.16
C VAL A 218 -12.97 11.43 17.53
N LEU A 219 -13.73 11.52 18.62
CA LEU A 219 -13.22 11.44 19.99
C LEU A 219 -13.07 10.00 20.49
N GLU A 220 -13.98 9.13 20.08
CA GLU A 220 -14.02 7.74 20.51
C GLU A 220 -14.58 6.88 19.39
N GLU A 221 -13.98 5.71 19.18
CA GLU A 221 -14.49 4.64 18.34
C GLU A 221 -14.69 3.40 19.21
N ILE A 222 -15.88 2.82 19.16
CA ILE A 222 -16.23 1.59 19.85
C ILE A 222 -16.43 0.51 18.80
N SER A 223 -15.61 -0.54 18.85
CA SER A 223 -15.66 -1.62 17.87
C SER A 223 -16.77 -2.63 18.21
N PRO A 224 -17.14 -3.53 17.28
CA PRO A 224 -18.18 -4.56 17.49
C PRO A 224 -18.12 -5.38 18.79
N ASN A 225 -16.93 -5.61 19.35
CA ASN A 225 -16.75 -6.31 20.62
C ASN A 225 -16.79 -5.39 21.87
N GLY A 226 -17.07 -4.09 21.69
CA GLY A 226 -17.16 -3.10 22.76
C GLY A 226 -15.83 -2.46 23.16
N GLU A 227 -14.72 -2.77 22.47
CA GLU A 227 -13.43 -2.12 22.71
C GLU A 227 -13.46 -0.65 22.30
N ARG A 228 -12.89 0.20 23.15
CA ARG A 228 -12.90 1.65 22.98
C ARG A 228 -11.51 2.15 22.59
N THR A 229 -11.45 2.93 21.52
CA THR A 229 -10.26 3.68 21.14
C THR A 229 -10.59 5.17 21.23
N ALA A 230 -9.85 5.89 22.08
CA ALA A 230 -10.01 7.32 22.29
C ALA A 230 -8.95 8.12 21.53
N PHE A 231 -9.34 9.28 21.03
CA PHE A 231 -8.48 10.20 20.29
C PHE A 231 -8.54 11.59 20.93
N SER A 232 -7.41 12.28 20.95
CA SER A 232 -7.36 13.70 21.27
C SER A 232 -6.67 14.47 20.14
N TYR A 233 -7.00 15.75 20.01
CA TYR A 233 -6.49 16.60 18.95
C TYR A 233 -5.98 17.91 19.51
N ASP A 234 -4.96 18.48 18.87
CA ASP A 234 -4.55 19.86 19.13
C ASP A 234 -5.57 20.88 18.59
N ALA A 235 -5.30 22.16 18.82
CA ALA A 235 -6.17 23.26 18.36
C ALA A 235 -6.30 23.32 16.82
N HIS A 236 -5.30 22.81 16.09
CA HIS A 236 -5.30 22.76 14.63
C HIS A 236 -5.98 21.51 14.06
N GLY A 237 -6.44 20.59 14.92
CA GLY A 237 -7.10 19.35 14.53
C GLY A 237 -6.13 18.22 14.19
N ASN A 238 -4.83 18.35 14.50
CA ASN A 238 -3.89 17.23 14.37
C ASN A 238 -4.08 16.27 15.54
N CYS A 239 -4.05 14.97 15.27
CA CYS A 239 -4.14 13.95 16.31
C CYS A 239 -2.97 14.08 17.29
N ALA A 240 -3.23 14.34 18.57
CA ALA A 240 -2.21 14.49 19.60
C ALA A 240 -1.98 13.19 20.37
N GLU A 241 -3.04 12.38 20.55
CA GLU A 241 -2.99 11.15 21.30
C GLU A 241 -4.00 10.12 20.77
N VAL A 242 -3.60 8.85 20.78
CA VAL A 242 -4.49 7.71 20.56
C VAL A 242 -4.32 6.77 21.74
N THR A 243 -5.41 6.49 22.46
CA THR A 243 -5.43 5.52 23.56
C THR A 243 -6.33 4.35 23.20
N LEU A 244 -5.76 3.16 23.20
CA LEU A 244 -6.46 1.90 22.94
C LEU A 244 -7.15 1.36 24.21
N ALA A 245 -8.10 0.45 24.03
CA ALA A 245 -8.86 -0.23 25.09
C ALA A 245 -8.00 -0.96 26.13
N ASN A 246 -6.76 -1.33 25.79
CA ASN A 246 -5.81 -1.96 26.70
C ASN A 246 -4.96 -0.93 27.49
N GLY A 247 -5.23 0.36 27.33
CA GLY A 247 -4.48 1.47 27.95
C GLY A 247 -3.20 1.84 27.19
N ALA A 248 -2.90 1.20 26.06
CA ALA A 248 -1.75 1.57 25.24
C ALA A 248 -1.99 2.93 24.58
N THR A 249 -1.04 3.85 24.79
CA THR A 249 -1.18 5.24 24.35
C THR A 249 -0.04 5.64 23.42
N TRP A 250 -0.38 6.12 22.23
CA TRP A 250 0.55 6.80 21.32
C TRP A 250 0.38 8.30 21.47
N ARG A 251 1.50 9.02 21.45
CA ARG A 251 1.52 10.49 21.47
C ARG A 251 2.22 11.03 20.25
N PHE A 252 1.61 12.02 19.62
CA PHE A 252 2.15 12.65 18.41
C PHE A 252 2.37 14.13 18.66
N ARG A 253 3.49 14.64 18.14
CA ARG A 253 3.78 16.08 18.14
C ARG A 253 3.88 16.58 16.73
N HIS A 254 3.29 17.74 16.48
CA HIS A 254 3.25 18.39 15.18
C HIS A 254 3.93 19.75 15.24
N ASP A 255 4.46 20.21 14.12
CA ASP A 255 4.84 21.60 13.95
C ASP A 255 3.64 22.47 13.57
N ARG A 256 3.87 23.79 13.47
CA ARG A 256 2.86 24.79 13.08
C ARG A 256 2.24 24.60 11.68
N LEU A 257 2.81 23.72 10.85
CA LEU A 257 2.26 23.37 9.54
C LEU A 257 1.49 22.05 9.58
N GLY A 258 1.26 21.48 10.76
CA GLY A 258 0.57 20.20 10.95
C GLY A 258 1.43 18.98 10.62
N ARG A 259 2.76 19.14 10.47
CA ARG A 259 3.65 18.03 10.12
C ARG A 259 4.17 17.36 11.38
N ARG A 260 4.12 16.03 11.42
CA ARG A 260 4.55 15.26 12.58
C ARG A 260 6.06 15.38 12.79
N ILE A 261 6.49 15.84 13.97
CA ILE A 261 7.90 15.98 14.36
C ILE A 261 8.35 14.93 15.38
N ALA A 262 7.40 14.29 16.08
CA ALA A 262 7.69 13.16 16.95
C ALA A 262 6.49 12.23 17.09
N GLU A 263 6.79 10.97 17.36
CA GLU A 263 5.86 9.92 17.75
C GLU A 263 6.45 9.18 18.95
N VAL A 264 5.67 9.00 20.01
CA VAL A 264 6.04 8.25 21.21
C VAL A 264 5.09 7.06 21.34
N ASP A 265 5.65 5.87 21.45
CA ASP A 265 4.88 4.64 21.65
C ASP A 265 4.44 4.45 23.13
N PRO A 266 3.61 3.44 23.44
CA PRO A 266 3.14 3.16 24.79
C PRO A 266 4.24 2.81 25.81
N PHE A 267 5.45 2.46 25.35
CA PHE A 267 6.62 2.17 26.20
C PHE A 267 7.58 3.37 26.31
N GLY A 268 7.24 4.51 25.71
CA GLY A 268 8.07 5.73 25.72
C GLY A 268 9.17 5.73 24.65
N ALA A 269 9.17 4.79 23.71
CA ALA A 269 10.09 4.79 22.58
C ALA A 269 9.71 5.92 21.61
N GLU A 270 10.62 6.85 21.36
CA GLU A 270 10.36 8.06 20.58
C GLU A 270 11.03 8.00 19.20
N THR A 271 10.24 8.13 18.13
CA THR A 271 10.74 8.41 16.78
C THR A 271 10.59 9.90 16.45
N ARG A 272 11.61 10.54 15.90
CA ARG A 272 11.60 11.97 15.54
C ARG A 272 11.75 12.19 14.04
N TYR A 273 11.13 13.25 13.55
CA TYR A 273 11.13 13.62 12.12
C TYR A 273 11.64 15.05 11.95
N ARG A 274 12.50 15.27 10.95
CA ARG A 274 12.97 16.61 10.57
C ARG A 274 12.45 16.96 9.19
N TRP A 275 11.97 18.19 9.02
CA TRP A 275 11.36 18.64 7.77
C TRP A 275 12.03 19.91 7.22
N SER A 276 12.13 20.01 5.89
CA SER A 276 12.45 21.25 5.19
C SER A 276 11.24 22.20 5.26
N ALA A 277 11.39 23.51 5.09
CA ALA A 277 10.21 24.39 5.06
C ALA A 277 9.32 24.22 3.81
N ARG A 278 9.76 23.44 2.81
CA ARG A 278 8.93 23.07 1.66
C ARG A 278 8.11 21.80 1.88
N GLY A 279 8.28 21.13 3.02
CA GLY A 279 7.58 19.86 3.30
C GLY A 279 8.39 18.60 3.03
N ASP A 280 9.67 18.71 2.68
CA ASP A 280 10.53 17.53 2.45
C ASP A 280 10.97 16.89 3.77
N LEU A 281 10.86 15.57 3.91
CA LEU A 281 11.34 14.84 5.10
C LEU A 281 12.86 14.73 5.05
N LEU A 282 13.59 15.50 5.85
CA LEU A 282 15.06 15.53 5.83
C LEU A 282 15.71 14.40 6.64
N ALA A 283 15.08 13.96 7.72
CA ALA A 283 15.60 12.87 8.53
C ALA A 283 14.51 12.17 9.36
N VAL A 284 14.73 10.88 9.61
CA VAL A 284 14.04 10.08 10.62
C VAL A 284 15.08 9.63 11.64
N ILE A 285 14.83 9.90 12.93
CA ILE A 285 15.64 9.40 14.04
C ILE A 285 14.80 8.40 14.82
N ASP A 286 15.24 7.16 14.89
CA ASP A 286 14.51 6.10 15.59
C ASP A 286 14.67 6.17 17.12
N ALA A 287 14.01 5.28 17.84
CA ALA A 287 14.04 5.26 19.30
C ALA A 287 15.37 4.80 19.91
N MET A 288 16.28 4.27 19.09
CA MET A 288 17.65 3.90 19.46
C MET A 288 18.65 5.01 19.11
N GLY A 289 18.20 6.09 18.44
CA GLY A 289 19.03 7.22 18.01
C GLY A 289 19.65 7.05 16.62
N ALA A 290 19.33 5.98 15.91
CA ALA A 290 19.79 5.76 14.54
C ALA A 290 19.10 6.76 13.60
N GLU A 291 19.88 7.39 12.71
CA GLU A 291 19.40 8.46 11.85
C GLU A 291 19.47 8.07 10.36
N THR A 292 18.33 8.09 9.67
CA THR A 292 18.25 8.01 8.20
C THR A 292 18.02 9.41 7.64
N ARG A 293 18.76 9.82 6.61
CA ARG A 293 18.68 11.15 5.99
C ARG A 293 18.26 11.09 4.54
N TYR A 294 17.59 12.15 4.08
CA TYR A 294 17.06 12.26 2.73
C TYR A 294 17.40 13.63 2.14
N ALA A 295 17.77 13.66 0.87
CA ALA A 295 17.96 14.88 0.10
C ALA A 295 17.00 14.91 -1.09
N TYR A 296 16.59 16.12 -1.48
CA TYR A 296 15.61 16.33 -2.54
C TYR A 296 16.04 17.43 -3.50
N ASP A 297 15.60 17.34 -4.75
CA ASP A 297 15.74 18.42 -5.73
C ASP A 297 14.66 19.51 -5.57
N GLY A 298 14.52 20.36 -6.59
CA GLY A 298 13.51 21.43 -6.61
C GLY A 298 12.07 20.94 -6.67
N GLU A 299 11.81 19.77 -7.26
CA GLU A 299 10.48 19.20 -7.51
C GLU A 299 10.14 18.07 -6.55
N HIS A 300 10.78 18.06 -5.37
CA HIS A 300 10.54 17.10 -4.29
C HIS A 300 10.90 15.65 -4.65
N HIS A 301 11.77 15.45 -5.65
CA HIS A 301 12.30 14.13 -5.95
C HIS A 301 13.43 13.77 -5.00
N LEU A 302 13.42 12.56 -4.44
CA LEU A 302 14.49 12.04 -3.61
C LEU A 302 15.75 11.87 -4.46
N THR A 303 16.83 12.59 -4.17
CA THR A 303 18.11 12.50 -4.90
C THR A 303 19.17 11.69 -4.14
N GLU A 304 19.06 11.63 -2.81
CA GLU A 304 19.98 10.89 -1.95
C GLU A 304 19.26 10.34 -0.72
N LEU A 305 19.58 9.11 -0.35
CA LEU A 305 19.20 8.43 0.88
C LEU A 305 20.48 8.00 1.59
N VAL A 306 20.67 8.43 2.84
CA VAL A 306 21.74 7.96 3.71
C VAL A 306 21.12 7.12 4.81
N ASP A 307 21.42 5.83 4.83
CA ASP A 307 20.96 4.93 5.88
C ASP A 307 21.66 5.18 7.23
N ALA A 308 21.20 4.50 8.28
CA ALA A 308 21.73 4.65 9.63
C ALA A 308 23.18 4.13 9.81
N ASN A 309 23.68 3.31 8.89
CA ASN A 309 25.06 2.84 8.84
C ASN A 309 25.96 3.77 7.99
N GLY A 310 25.39 4.79 7.34
CA GLY A 310 26.09 5.74 6.48
C GLY A 310 26.18 5.32 5.01
N GLY A 311 25.50 4.24 4.61
CA GLY A 311 25.39 3.82 3.21
C GLY A 311 24.59 4.85 2.40
N VAL A 312 25.08 5.21 1.22
CA VAL A 312 24.49 6.27 0.38
C VAL A 312 23.89 5.66 -0.88
N THR A 313 22.58 5.76 -1.03
CA THR A 313 21.88 5.47 -2.29
C THR A 313 21.51 6.78 -2.98
N SER A 314 21.87 6.94 -4.24
CA SER A 314 21.56 8.15 -5.02
C SER A 314 20.64 7.87 -6.20
N PHE A 315 19.86 8.87 -6.58
CA PHE A 315 18.84 8.78 -7.63
C PHE A 315 18.97 9.96 -8.57
N ALA A 316 18.76 9.74 -9.86
CA ALA A 316 18.65 10.80 -10.85
C ALA A 316 17.36 10.68 -11.65
N TRP A 317 16.73 11.83 -11.88
CA TRP A 317 15.38 11.99 -12.41
C TRP A 317 15.44 12.72 -13.75
N GLY A 318 14.56 12.33 -14.67
CA GLY A 318 14.43 12.91 -16.01
C GLY A 318 12.98 12.77 -16.50
N GLY A 319 12.71 13.14 -17.75
CA GLY A 319 11.35 13.14 -18.27
C GLY A 319 10.39 13.99 -17.43
N TYR A 320 9.13 13.58 -17.39
CA TYR A 320 8.16 14.14 -16.45
C TYR A 320 8.15 13.32 -15.16
N HIS A 321 9.04 13.68 -14.23
CA HIS A 321 9.14 13.09 -12.88
C HIS A 321 9.43 11.56 -12.88
N ARG A 322 10.29 11.08 -13.79
CA ARG A 322 10.66 9.66 -13.92
C ARG A 322 12.05 9.37 -13.35
N LEU A 323 12.16 8.31 -12.55
CA LEU A 323 13.45 7.82 -12.04
C LEU A 323 14.22 7.18 -13.21
N CYS A 324 15.42 7.65 -13.50
CA CYS A 324 16.18 7.19 -14.67
C CYS A 324 17.49 6.48 -14.28
N LEU A 325 18.01 6.74 -13.07
CA LEU A 325 19.19 6.07 -12.53
C LEU A 325 19.04 5.90 -11.02
N ARG A 326 19.31 4.69 -10.53
CA ARG A 326 19.58 4.39 -9.12
C ARG A 326 21.02 3.91 -9.00
N ARG A 327 21.79 4.51 -8.09
CA ARG A 327 23.08 3.98 -7.66
C ARG A 327 22.99 3.60 -6.18
N ASP A 328 23.25 2.34 -5.88
CA ASP A 328 23.20 1.83 -4.51
C ASP A 328 24.46 2.19 -3.69
N ALA A 329 24.46 1.80 -2.41
CA ALA A 329 25.56 2.08 -1.49
C ALA A 329 26.86 1.31 -1.79
N ASN A 330 26.81 0.28 -2.65
CA ASN A 330 27.99 -0.39 -3.20
C ASN A 330 28.53 0.30 -4.46
N GLY A 331 27.77 1.25 -5.01
CA GLY A 331 28.10 1.94 -6.26
C GLY A 331 27.57 1.25 -7.51
N HIS A 332 26.76 0.20 -7.38
CA HIS A 332 26.15 -0.47 -8.52
C HIS A 332 24.98 0.35 -9.08
N GLU A 333 24.81 0.33 -10.40
CA GLU A 333 23.89 1.21 -11.11
C GLU A 333 22.79 0.45 -11.86
N VAL A 334 21.54 0.87 -11.67
CA VAL A 334 20.41 0.46 -12.51
C VAL A 334 19.93 1.68 -13.29
N ARG A 335 19.83 1.55 -14.61
CA ARG A 335 19.29 2.60 -15.49
C ARG A 335 17.92 2.21 -16.02
N LEU A 336 17.01 3.18 -16.05
CA LEU A 336 15.63 3.03 -16.53
C LEU A 336 15.43 3.97 -17.71
N GLY A 337 14.96 3.42 -18.83
CA GLY A 337 14.70 4.14 -20.07
C GLY A 337 13.21 4.09 -20.43
N TYR A 338 12.71 5.21 -20.94
CA TYR A 338 11.28 5.43 -21.13
C TYR A 338 10.93 5.82 -22.57
N SER A 339 9.69 5.55 -22.97
CA SER A 339 9.09 6.08 -24.18
C SER A 339 8.81 7.60 -24.05
N PRO A 340 8.48 8.33 -25.13
CA PRO A 340 8.11 9.75 -25.03
C PRO A 340 6.83 10.02 -24.21
N GLU A 341 5.88 9.09 -24.18
CA GLU A 341 4.81 9.01 -23.18
C GLU A 341 5.30 8.31 -21.91
N GLY A 342 6.57 8.47 -21.52
CA GLY A 342 7.20 8.03 -20.27
C GLY A 342 6.76 6.67 -19.72
N GLU A 343 6.57 5.67 -20.57
CA GLU A 343 6.36 4.28 -20.16
C GLU A 343 7.71 3.59 -20.09
N LEU A 344 7.94 2.72 -19.09
CA LEU A 344 9.19 1.98 -19.01
C LEU A 344 9.33 1.04 -20.22
N ILE A 345 10.39 1.21 -21.00
CA ILE A 345 10.68 0.38 -22.18
C ILE A 345 12.06 -0.29 -22.13
N GLU A 346 12.92 0.14 -21.21
CA GLU A 346 14.26 -0.40 -21.05
C GLU A 346 14.69 -0.39 -19.58
N VAL A 347 15.24 -1.51 -19.11
CA VAL A 347 15.96 -1.60 -17.83
C VAL A 347 17.36 -2.11 -18.12
N ARG A 348 18.39 -1.36 -17.69
CA ARG A 348 19.76 -1.84 -17.68
C ARG A 348 20.17 -2.17 -16.25
N ASN A 349 20.54 -3.42 -16.02
CA ASN A 349 20.95 -3.89 -14.70
C ASN A 349 22.39 -3.47 -14.37
N GLU A 350 22.83 -3.87 -13.18
CA GLU A 350 24.10 -3.52 -12.54
C GLU A 350 25.34 -4.00 -13.31
N VAL A 351 25.18 -4.98 -14.19
CA VAL A 351 26.25 -5.53 -15.04
C VAL A 351 26.11 -5.09 -16.51
N GLY A 352 25.14 -4.23 -16.82
CA GLY A 352 24.95 -3.64 -18.16
C GLY A 352 24.09 -4.46 -19.12
N GLU A 353 23.49 -5.56 -18.66
CA GLU A 353 22.50 -6.31 -19.46
C GLU A 353 21.21 -5.51 -19.58
N VAL A 354 20.46 -5.75 -20.65
CA VAL A 354 19.28 -4.96 -21.00
C VAL A 354 18.04 -5.85 -21.03
N HIS A 355 17.01 -5.45 -20.30
CA HIS A 355 15.64 -5.94 -20.44
C HIS A 355 14.85 -4.90 -21.24
N THR A 356 14.20 -5.30 -22.33
CA THR A 356 13.41 -4.39 -23.16
C THR A 356 11.92 -4.73 -23.13
N LEU A 357 11.06 -3.71 -23.18
CA LEU A 357 9.61 -3.83 -23.23
C LEU A 357 9.10 -3.10 -24.46
N ARG A 358 8.39 -3.80 -25.34
CA ARG A 358 7.67 -3.21 -26.48
C ARG A 358 6.22 -3.05 -26.11
N ARG A 359 5.71 -1.83 -26.26
CA ARG A 359 4.33 -1.47 -25.89
C ARG A 359 3.48 -1.10 -27.09
N ASP A 360 2.17 -1.22 -26.94
CA ASP A 360 1.21 -0.62 -27.86
C ASP A 360 0.89 0.83 -27.48
N GLY A 361 0.05 1.49 -28.28
CA GLY A 361 -0.37 2.87 -28.04
C GLY A 361 -1.17 3.12 -26.76
N SER A 362 -1.67 2.06 -26.13
CA SER A 362 -2.35 2.14 -24.83
C SER A 362 -1.43 1.85 -23.65
N GLY A 363 -0.14 1.67 -23.91
CA GLY A 363 0.90 1.37 -22.93
C GLY A 363 0.97 -0.07 -22.48
N LYS A 364 0.25 -0.98 -23.13
CA LYS A 364 0.28 -2.41 -22.78
C LYS A 364 1.54 -3.07 -23.33
N VAL A 365 2.21 -3.87 -22.52
CA VAL A 365 3.38 -4.65 -22.96
C VAL A 365 2.91 -5.69 -23.97
N LEU A 366 3.35 -5.61 -25.22
CA LEU A 366 3.09 -6.59 -26.27
C LEU A 366 4.19 -7.66 -26.32
N GLU A 367 5.41 -7.28 -26.00
CA GLU A 367 6.57 -8.16 -25.99
C GLU A 367 7.58 -7.67 -24.97
N GLU A 368 8.25 -8.59 -24.28
CA GLU A 368 9.42 -8.29 -23.46
C GLU A 368 10.58 -9.21 -23.85
N VAL A 369 11.80 -8.68 -23.77
CA VAL A 369 13.04 -9.45 -23.87
C VAL A 369 13.75 -9.34 -22.54
N THR A 370 13.85 -10.47 -21.83
CA THR A 370 14.46 -10.53 -20.50
C THR A 370 15.99 -10.47 -20.57
N PHE A 371 16.65 -10.18 -19.44
CA PHE A 371 18.12 -10.20 -19.33
C PHE A 371 18.76 -11.52 -19.79
N ASP A 372 18.02 -12.62 -19.62
CA ASP A 372 18.47 -13.96 -19.96
C ASP A 372 18.15 -14.36 -21.42
N GLY A 373 17.58 -13.44 -22.20
CA GLY A 373 17.33 -13.54 -23.64
C GLY A 373 15.98 -14.12 -24.05
N ARG A 374 15.06 -14.37 -23.11
CA ARG A 374 13.72 -14.90 -23.41
C ARG A 374 12.85 -13.80 -23.99
N THR A 375 12.16 -14.09 -25.09
CA THR A 375 11.13 -13.21 -25.65
C THR A 375 9.75 -13.70 -25.25
N ILE A 376 9.06 -12.95 -24.38
CA ILE A 376 7.72 -13.27 -23.91
C ILE A 376 6.74 -12.32 -24.61
N ARG A 377 5.64 -12.87 -25.15
CA ARG A 377 4.65 -12.12 -25.91
C ARG A 377 3.30 -12.12 -25.21
N TYR A 378 2.60 -11.00 -25.37
CA TYR A 378 1.33 -10.72 -24.74
C TYR A 378 0.33 -10.29 -25.81
N GLY A 379 -0.90 -10.79 -25.71
CA GLY A 379 -2.01 -10.38 -26.56
C GLY A 379 -3.20 -9.95 -25.71
N TYR A 380 -3.85 -8.87 -26.14
CA TYR A 380 -4.96 -8.24 -25.44
C TYR A 380 -6.23 -8.27 -26.29
N ASP A 381 -7.38 -8.27 -25.64
CA ASP A 381 -8.66 -8.00 -26.30
C ASP A 381 -8.91 -6.50 -26.46
N ALA A 382 -10.01 -6.14 -27.13
CA ALA A 382 -10.43 -4.75 -27.30
C ALA A 382 -10.80 -4.05 -25.97
N ALA A 383 -10.94 -4.79 -24.87
CA ALA A 383 -11.14 -4.24 -23.54
C ALA A 383 -9.82 -4.07 -22.75
N ALA A 384 -8.68 -4.24 -23.44
CA ALA A 384 -7.34 -4.09 -22.91
C ALA A 384 -7.00 -5.05 -21.76
N ASP A 385 -7.69 -6.20 -21.69
CA ASP A 385 -7.34 -7.31 -20.80
C ASP A 385 -6.48 -8.34 -21.53
N LEU A 386 -5.59 -8.97 -20.78
CA LEU A 386 -4.65 -9.94 -21.32
C LEU A 386 -5.36 -11.25 -21.65
N VAL A 387 -5.47 -11.61 -22.93
CA VAL A 387 -6.09 -12.87 -23.35
C VAL A 387 -5.09 -13.97 -23.65
N VAL A 388 -3.82 -13.63 -23.88
CA VAL A 388 -2.76 -14.62 -24.10
C VAL A 388 -1.41 -14.11 -23.63
N ARG A 389 -0.65 -14.98 -22.96
CA ARG A 389 0.79 -14.85 -22.79
C ARG A 389 1.49 -16.09 -23.34
N SER A 390 2.66 -15.93 -23.94
CA SER A 390 3.45 -17.07 -24.40
C SER A 390 4.96 -16.78 -24.49
N HIS A 391 5.76 -17.76 -24.10
CA HIS A 391 7.14 -17.94 -24.54
C HIS A 391 7.24 -19.26 -25.31
N GLY A 392 7.03 -19.20 -26.64
CA GLY A 392 6.81 -20.41 -27.45
C GLY A 392 5.48 -21.10 -27.14
N ASP A 393 5.22 -22.25 -27.80
CA ASP A 393 3.92 -22.93 -27.68
C ASP A 393 3.71 -23.60 -26.31
N ARG A 394 4.79 -24.03 -25.65
CA ARG A 394 4.72 -24.78 -24.39
C ARG A 394 4.24 -23.90 -23.22
N ASP A 395 4.76 -22.68 -23.12
CA ASP A 395 4.44 -21.72 -22.04
C ASP A 395 3.23 -20.82 -22.37
N ARG A 396 2.38 -21.24 -23.31
CA ARG A 396 1.19 -20.46 -23.69
C ARG A 396 0.11 -20.60 -22.62
N VAL A 397 -0.37 -19.46 -22.13
CA VAL A 397 -1.53 -19.34 -21.23
C VAL A 397 -2.56 -18.43 -21.90
N ARG A 398 -3.81 -18.89 -22.03
CA ARG A 398 -4.94 -18.09 -22.49
C ARG A 398 -5.92 -17.84 -21.35
N LEU A 399 -6.46 -16.62 -21.30
CA LEU A 399 -7.42 -16.20 -20.29
C LEU A 399 -8.74 -15.84 -20.97
N VAL A 400 -9.85 -16.28 -20.36
CA VAL A 400 -11.21 -15.94 -20.80
C VAL A 400 -11.88 -15.12 -19.70
N TYR A 401 -12.55 -14.05 -20.09
CA TYR A 401 -13.21 -13.11 -19.17
C TYR A 401 -14.73 -13.12 -19.34
N ASP A 402 -15.45 -12.83 -18.27
CA ASP A 402 -16.88 -12.49 -18.32
C ASP A 402 -17.13 -11.00 -18.66
N LEU A 403 -18.40 -10.60 -18.73
CA LEU A 403 -18.81 -9.22 -19.03
C LEU A 403 -18.38 -8.20 -17.96
N ALA A 404 -18.09 -8.65 -16.74
CA ALA A 404 -17.56 -7.82 -15.65
C ALA A 404 -16.01 -7.72 -15.66
N GLY A 405 -15.35 -8.42 -16.58
CA GLY A 405 -13.89 -8.47 -16.72
C GLY A 405 -13.21 -9.36 -15.69
N ARG A 406 -13.90 -10.38 -15.17
CA ARG A 406 -13.35 -11.39 -14.25
C ARG A 406 -12.91 -12.62 -15.06
N VAL A 407 -11.77 -13.22 -14.71
CA VAL A 407 -11.28 -14.45 -15.38
C VAL A 407 -12.20 -15.60 -15.00
N ILE A 408 -12.76 -16.29 -15.99
CA ILE A 408 -13.61 -17.47 -15.79
C ILE A 408 -12.96 -18.77 -16.28
N GLN A 409 -11.91 -18.65 -17.09
CA GLN A 409 -11.18 -19.80 -17.59
C GLN A 409 -9.71 -19.47 -17.84
N ARG A 410 -8.84 -20.45 -17.57
CA ARG A 410 -7.43 -20.45 -17.99
C ARG A 410 -7.13 -21.70 -18.79
N GLU A 411 -6.46 -21.55 -19.92
CA GLU A 411 -6.07 -22.67 -20.80
C GLU A 411 -4.55 -22.66 -21.01
N TYR A 412 -3.91 -23.81 -20.81
CA TYR A 412 -2.47 -23.99 -20.94
C TYR A 412 -2.08 -24.64 -22.28
N GLY A 413 -0.79 -24.59 -22.63
CA GLY A 413 -0.27 -25.08 -23.91
C GLY A 413 -0.49 -26.59 -24.18
N ASP A 414 -0.72 -27.39 -23.15
CA ASP A 414 -1.08 -28.82 -23.23
C ASP A 414 -2.59 -29.08 -23.38
N GLY A 415 -3.42 -28.03 -23.38
CA GLY A 415 -4.87 -28.12 -23.41
C GLY A 415 -5.52 -28.31 -22.04
N THR A 416 -4.75 -28.26 -20.94
CA THR A 416 -5.31 -28.22 -19.59
C THR A 416 -6.14 -26.96 -19.41
N ILE A 417 -7.35 -27.11 -18.86
CA ILE A 417 -8.28 -26.01 -18.62
C ILE A 417 -8.63 -25.92 -17.13
N GLU A 418 -8.48 -24.74 -16.56
CA GLU A 418 -9.01 -24.37 -15.25
C GLU A 418 -10.28 -23.52 -15.43
N CYS A 419 -11.33 -23.82 -14.68
CA CYS A 419 -12.58 -23.04 -14.68
C CYS A 419 -12.75 -22.35 -13.32
N LEU A 420 -13.13 -21.06 -13.33
CA LEU A 420 -13.27 -20.22 -12.15
C LEU A 420 -14.70 -19.68 -12.06
N ASP A 421 -15.38 -19.98 -10.95
CA ASP A 421 -16.73 -19.48 -10.68
C ASP A 421 -16.70 -18.38 -9.61
N HIS A 422 -17.48 -17.34 -9.85
CA HIS A 422 -17.58 -16.16 -8.98
C HIS A 422 -19.02 -15.97 -8.50
N ASP A 423 -19.18 -15.47 -7.29
CA ASP A 423 -20.49 -15.07 -6.77
C ASP A 423 -20.96 -13.70 -7.31
N GLU A 424 -22.12 -13.26 -6.84
CA GLU A 424 -22.78 -12.02 -7.22
C GLU A 424 -22.03 -10.76 -6.73
N LEU A 425 -21.09 -10.91 -5.78
CA LEU A 425 -20.19 -9.83 -5.34
C LEU A 425 -18.84 -9.89 -6.09
N GLY A 426 -18.67 -10.86 -6.99
CA GLY A 426 -17.43 -11.09 -7.73
C GLY A 426 -16.32 -11.73 -6.92
N ALA A 427 -16.63 -12.35 -5.79
CA ALA A 427 -15.67 -13.16 -5.06
C ALA A 427 -15.57 -14.56 -5.69
N LEU A 428 -14.34 -15.07 -5.79
CA LEU A 428 -14.09 -16.45 -6.22
C LEU A 428 -14.69 -17.43 -5.21
N VAL A 429 -15.52 -18.37 -5.71
CA VAL A 429 -16.21 -19.39 -4.91
C VAL A 429 -15.87 -20.82 -5.33
N ARG A 430 -15.38 -21.03 -6.55
CA ARG A 430 -14.92 -22.34 -7.01
C ARG A 430 -13.84 -22.22 -8.06
N VAL A 431 -12.86 -23.11 -7.99
CA VAL A 431 -11.90 -23.36 -9.08
C VAL A 431 -11.82 -24.85 -9.34
N ALA A 432 -11.98 -25.28 -10.59
CA ALA A 432 -11.90 -26.67 -10.99
C ALA A 432 -10.86 -26.88 -12.11
N TRP A 433 -10.17 -28.02 -12.07
CA TRP A 433 -9.15 -28.41 -13.05
C TRP A 433 -9.16 -29.93 -13.26
N PRO A 434 -8.41 -30.48 -14.23
CA PRO A 434 -8.30 -31.92 -14.40
C PRO A 434 -7.75 -32.61 -13.14
N GLY A 435 -8.63 -33.35 -12.46
CA GLY A 435 -8.29 -34.13 -11.27
C GLY A 435 -8.67 -33.50 -9.93
N GLY A 436 -9.21 -32.27 -9.89
CA GLY A 436 -9.65 -31.68 -8.63
C GLY A 436 -10.45 -30.38 -8.74
N GLU A 437 -10.94 -29.94 -7.59
CA GLU A 437 -11.54 -28.62 -7.42
C GLU A 437 -11.37 -28.09 -5.99
N VAL A 438 -11.38 -26.77 -5.85
CA VAL A 438 -11.46 -26.06 -4.58
C VAL A 438 -12.76 -25.27 -4.54
N GLN A 439 -13.50 -25.36 -3.43
CA GLN A 439 -14.73 -24.58 -3.21
C GLN A 439 -14.60 -23.74 -1.95
N LEU A 440 -15.03 -22.47 -2.01
CA LEU A 440 -14.91 -21.47 -0.96
C LEU A 440 -16.29 -20.96 -0.57
N ASP A 441 -16.75 -21.30 0.63
CA ASP A 441 -17.96 -20.72 1.20
C ASP A 441 -17.58 -19.47 1.99
N ARG A 442 -18.35 -18.40 1.79
CA ARG A 442 -18.13 -17.10 2.42
C ARG A 442 -19.31 -16.67 3.26
N ASP A 443 -19.03 -15.98 4.36
CA ASP A 443 -20.07 -15.29 5.12
C ASP A 443 -20.50 -13.97 4.47
N ALA A 444 -21.45 -13.27 5.09
CA ALA A 444 -21.97 -12.00 4.59
C ALA A 444 -20.92 -10.86 4.57
N ALA A 445 -19.79 -10.99 5.28
CA ALA A 445 -18.66 -10.04 5.19
C ALA A 445 -17.66 -10.42 4.08
N GLY A 446 -17.88 -11.54 3.39
CA GLY A 446 -17.00 -12.07 2.34
C GLY A 446 -15.82 -12.90 2.86
N ARG A 447 -15.75 -13.19 4.17
CA ARG A 447 -14.68 -14.01 4.77
C ARG A 447 -14.89 -15.47 4.41
N VAL A 448 -13.82 -16.20 4.09
CA VAL A 448 -13.90 -17.65 3.86
C VAL A 448 -14.17 -18.36 5.19
N VAL A 449 -15.32 -19.00 5.31
CA VAL A 449 -15.73 -19.77 6.49
C VAL A 449 -15.60 -21.27 6.27
N ARG A 450 -15.50 -21.70 5.01
CA ARG A 450 -15.23 -23.09 4.66
C ARG A 450 -14.46 -23.16 3.34
N GLU A 451 -13.38 -23.93 3.34
CA GLU A 451 -12.65 -24.31 2.16
C GLU A 451 -12.72 -25.84 1.99
N ARG A 452 -13.23 -26.30 0.85
CA ARG A 452 -13.22 -27.72 0.44
C ARG A 452 -12.16 -27.91 -0.64
N GLN A 453 -11.22 -28.81 -0.41
CA GLN A 453 -10.15 -29.22 -1.33
C GLN A 453 -10.44 -30.65 -1.77
N ILE A 454 -10.84 -30.84 -3.04
CA ILE A 454 -11.25 -32.13 -3.58
C ILE A 454 -10.20 -32.56 -4.61
N LEU A 455 -9.51 -33.68 -4.34
CA LEU A 455 -8.49 -34.23 -5.23
C LEU A 455 -8.80 -35.70 -5.51
N ASP A 456 -8.96 -36.06 -6.79
CA ASP A 456 -9.33 -37.39 -7.27
C ASP A 456 -10.55 -37.97 -6.50
N GLY A 457 -11.55 -37.12 -6.22
CA GLY A 457 -12.78 -37.49 -5.50
C GLY A 457 -12.64 -37.58 -3.98
N VAL A 458 -11.45 -37.32 -3.40
CA VAL A 458 -11.25 -37.27 -1.94
C VAL A 458 -11.32 -35.82 -1.47
N GLU A 459 -12.26 -35.55 -0.57
CA GLU A 459 -12.45 -34.22 0.03
C GLU A 459 -11.68 -34.07 1.34
N HIS A 460 -10.91 -32.98 1.44
CA HIS A 460 -10.47 -32.41 2.70
C HIS A 460 -11.11 -31.05 2.90
N ARG A 461 -11.62 -30.77 4.10
CA ARG A 461 -12.25 -29.47 4.39
C ARG A 461 -11.58 -28.79 5.58
N VAL A 462 -11.50 -27.47 5.51
CA VAL A 462 -11.16 -26.57 6.63
C VAL A 462 -12.32 -25.61 6.85
N GLU A 463 -12.80 -25.53 8.08
CA GLU A 463 -13.90 -24.65 8.49
C GLU A 463 -13.42 -23.68 9.55
N SER A 464 -13.81 -22.41 9.42
CA SER A 464 -13.45 -21.34 10.34
C SER A 464 -14.69 -20.64 10.89
N ALA A 465 -14.68 -20.32 12.18
CA ALA A 465 -15.63 -19.39 12.79
C ALA A 465 -14.90 -18.14 13.26
N HIS A 466 -15.58 -17.01 13.17
CA HIS A 466 -15.03 -15.70 13.51
C HIS A 466 -15.90 -15.02 14.57
N ASP A 467 -15.30 -14.14 15.36
CA ASP A 467 -16.04 -13.23 16.22
C ASP A 467 -16.62 -12.04 15.44
N LEU A 468 -17.24 -11.11 16.17
CA LEU A 468 -17.82 -9.89 15.60
C LEU A 468 -16.78 -8.91 15.06
N GLU A 469 -15.50 -9.02 15.43
CA GLU A 469 -14.45 -8.14 14.91
C GLU A 469 -13.88 -8.63 13.58
N GLY A 470 -13.99 -9.91 13.27
CA GLY A 470 -13.20 -10.47 12.18
C GLY A 470 -12.34 -11.65 12.58
N GLU A 471 -12.06 -11.81 13.87
CA GLU A 471 -10.97 -12.64 14.33
C GLU A 471 -11.38 -14.10 14.39
N ARG A 472 -10.52 -14.99 13.89
CA ARG A 472 -10.82 -16.42 13.88
C ARG A 472 -10.81 -16.96 15.31
N VAL A 473 -11.93 -17.51 15.77
CA VAL A 473 -12.06 -18.11 17.10
C VAL A 473 -12.08 -19.64 17.07
N LEU A 474 -12.23 -20.23 15.88
CA LEU A 474 -12.26 -21.67 15.71
C LEU A 474 -11.78 -22.05 14.31
N ARG A 475 -10.92 -23.06 14.22
CA ARG A 475 -10.68 -23.85 13.00
C ARG A 475 -11.05 -25.30 13.26
N LYS A 476 -11.70 -25.95 12.29
CA LYS A 476 -11.99 -27.40 12.28
C LYS A 476 -11.58 -27.99 10.94
N THR A 477 -11.12 -29.23 10.94
CA THR A 477 -10.76 -29.93 9.70
C THR A 477 -11.49 -31.26 9.55
N SER A 478 -11.60 -31.77 8.33
CA SER A 478 -12.23 -33.08 8.07
C SER A 478 -11.48 -34.26 8.70
N LEU A 479 -10.24 -34.07 9.15
CA LEU A 479 -9.45 -35.10 9.86
C LEU A 479 -9.63 -35.06 11.39
N GLY A 480 -10.53 -34.21 11.90
CA GLY A 480 -10.85 -34.14 13.33
C GLY A 480 -10.01 -33.13 14.13
N HIS A 481 -8.99 -32.50 13.53
CA HIS A 481 -8.25 -31.43 14.20
C HIS A 481 -9.14 -30.20 14.46
N THR A 482 -9.03 -29.66 15.68
CA THR A 482 -9.67 -28.40 16.07
C THR A 482 -8.68 -27.45 16.74
N GLU A 483 -8.67 -26.19 16.34
CA GLU A 483 -7.98 -25.10 17.04
C GLU A 483 -9.03 -24.09 17.49
N ALA A 484 -9.35 -24.06 18.79
CA ALA A 484 -10.22 -23.04 19.37
C ALA A 484 -9.37 -21.94 20.00
N VAL A 485 -9.70 -20.68 19.74
CA VAL A 485 -8.93 -19.52 20.18
C VAL A 485 -9.83 -18.58 20.96
N GLU A 486 -9.49 -18.34 22.23
CA GLU A 486 -10.10 -17.29 23.03
C GLU A 486 -9.35 -15.98 22.78
N ARG A 487 -10.08 -14.97 22.30
CA ARG A 487 -9.55 -13.65 21.92
C ARG A 487 -9.62 -12.69 23.11
N GLY A 488 -8.57 -11.91 23.27
CA GLY A 488 -8.50 -10.76 24.17
C GLY A 488 -8.75 -9.46 23.44
N LEU A 489 -8.31 -8.36 24.07
CA LEU A 489 -8.39 -7.04 23.47
C LEU A 489 -7.60 -7.01 22.15
N PHE A 490 -8.17 -6.38 21.12
CA PHE A 490 -7.59 -6.22 19.79
C PHE A 490 -7.27 -7.54 19.07
N GLY A 491 -8.03 -8.59 19.34
CA GLY A 491 -7.82 -9.89 18.68
C GLY A 491 -6.60 -10.66 19.20
N ALA A 492 -5.90 -10.14 20.22
CA ALA A 492 -4.76 -10.83 20.81
C ALA A 492 -5.17 -12.22 21.30
N ARG A 493 -4.37 -13.24 20.99
CA ARG A 493 -4.60 -14.58 21.51
C ARG A 493 -4.42 -14.54 23.03
N ARG A 494 -5.42 -15.03 23.77
CA ARG A 494 -5.30 -15.27 25.21
C ARG A 494 -5.13 -16.75 25.50
N ARG A 495 -5.86 -17.58 24.77
CA ARG A 495 -5.83 -19.03 24.98
C ARG A 495 -6.07 -19.75 23.66
N THR A 496 -5.29 -20.78 23.40
CA THR A 496 -5.47 -21.70 22.28
C THR A 496 -5.71 -23.10 22.84
N VAL A 497 -6.79 -23.76 22.39
CA VAL A 497 -7.11 -25.14 22.74
C VAL A 497 -7.01 -26.00 21.48
N LEU A 498 -6.02 -26.90 21.46
CA LEU A 498 -5.75 -27.81 20.35
C LEU A 498 -6.38 -29.18 20.66
N ASP A 499 -7.23 -29.64 19.74
CA ASP A 499 -7.95 -30.92 19.77
C ASP A 499 -8.74 -31.16 21.08
N GLY A 500 -9.17 -30.08 21.74
CA GLY A 500 -9.86 -30.13 23.03
C GLY A 500 -9.02 -30.63 24.20
N ARG A 501 -7.70 -30.80 24.03
CA ARG A 501 -6.81 -31.46 24.99
C ARG A 501 -5.64 -30.59 25.44
N VAL A 502 -4.94 -29.98 24.48
CA VAL A 502 -3.74 -29.17 24.76
C VAL A 502 -4.15 -27.72 24.88
N VAL A 503 -3.89 -27.13 26.04
CA VAL A 503 -4.21 -25.74 26.35
C VAL A 503 -2.90 -24.95 26.37
N VAL A 504 -2.87 -23.89 25.55
CA VAL A 504 -1.77 -22.92 25.51
C VAL A 504 -2.32 -21.57 25.95
N GLU A 505 -1.78 -21.02 27.04
CA GLU A 505 -2.12 -19.67 27.50
C GLU A 505 -1.10 -18.68 26.91
N HIS A 506 -1.59 -17.55 26.41
CA HIS A 506 -0.80 -16.53 25.74
C HIS A 506 -0.84 -15.23 26.55
N ALA A 507 0.31 -14.58 26.68
CA ALA A 507 0.42 -13.25 27.22
C ALA A 507 0.97 -12.30 26.15
N SER A 508 0.35 -11.13 26.03
CA SER A 508 0.79 -10.07 25.13
C SER A 508 1.12 -8.81 25.91
N ASP A 509 2.02 -7.99 25.37
CA ASP A 509 2.31 -6.67 25.90
C ASP A 509 1.29 -5.61 25.44
N LEU A 510 1.49 -4.35 25.82
CA LEU A 510 0.61 -3.22 25.41
C LEU A 510 0.56 -3.01 23.89
N LEU A 511 1.59 -3.43 23.16
CA LEU A 511 1.63 -3.40 21.70
C LEU A 511 0.99 -4.64 21.06
N GLY A 512 0.52 -5.61 21.85
CA GLY A 512 -0.10 -6.84 21.36
C GLY A 512 0.92 -7.90 20.92
N ARG A 513 2.21 -7.70 21.19
CA ARG A 513 3.26 -8.67 20.86
C ARG A 513 3.25 -9.78 21.90
N GLU A 514 3.38 -11.03 21.46
CA GLU A 514 3.42 -12.19 22.38
C GLU A 514 4.70 -12.17 23.23
N VAL A 515 4.56 -12.02 24.54
CA VAL A 515 5.67 -12.04 25.50
C VAL A 515 5.81 -13.38 26.20
N ALA A 516 4.74 -14.19 26.26
CA ALA A 516 4.81 -15.55 26.79
C ALA A 516 3.74 -16.50 26.21
N ARG A 517 4.10 -17.78 26.11
CA ARG A 517 3.22 -18.94 25.92
C ARG A 517 3.44 -19.93 27.05
N ALA A 518 2.42 -20.20 27.86
CA ALA A 518 2.45 -21.30 28.83
C ALA A 518 1.82 -22.54 28.21
N LEU A 519 2.52 -23.67 28.33
CA LEU A 519 2.18 -24.96 27.73
C LEU A 519 1.50 -25.87 28.76
N SER A 520 0.66 -26.81 28.31
CA SER A 520 -0.16 -27.67 29.18
C SER A 520 0.63 -28.58 30.12
N GLY A 521 1.86 -28.92 29.78
CA GLY A 521 2.77 -29.72 30.61
C GLY A 521 3.57 -28.90 31.64
N GLY A 522 3.28 -27.61 31.76
CA GLY A 522 3.95 -26.68 32.68
C GLY A 522 5.20 -26.01 32.09
N GLY A 523 5.56 -26.31 30.83
CA GLY A 523 6.60 -25.57 30.11
C GLY A 523 6.14 -24.18 29.72
N ARG A 524 7.08 -23.30 29.35
CA ARG A 524 6.78 -21.98 28.81
C ARG A 524 7.80 -21.49 27.79
N ILE A 525 7.35 -20.65 26.87
CA ILE A 525 8.18 -19.94 25.89
C ILE A 525 7.99 -18.44 26.11
N GLU A 526 9.07 -17.68 26.29
CA GLU A 526 9.03 -16.23 26.51
C GLU A 526 9.77 -15.48 25.42
N SER A 527 9.29 -14.28 25.07
CA SER A 527 9.96 -13.34 24.16
C SER A 527 10.12 -11.97 24.83
N ALA A 528 11.28 -11.35 24.63
CA ALA A 528 11.55 -9.97 25.02
C ALA A 528 11.88 -9.14 23.76
N TYR A 529 11.53 -7.86 23.80
CA TYR A 529 11.63 -6.96 22.66
C TYR A 529 12.44 -5.71 23.01
N ASP A 530 13.23 -5.22 22.05
CA ASP A 530 13.91 -3.95 22.17
C ASP A 530 12.95 -2.76 21.96
N ARG A 531 13.47 -1.53 22.05
CA ARG A 531 12.69 -0.29 21.85
C ARG A 531 12.18 -0.09 20.42
N MET A 532 12.74 -0.82 19.45
CA MET A 532 12.24 -0.86 18.07
C MET A 532 11.24 -1.99 17.84
N GLY A 533 11.00 -2.80 18.87
CA GLY A 533 10.12 -3.94 18.85
C GLY A 533 10.65 -5.17 18.16
N ARG A 534 11.97 -5.25 17.94
CA ARG A 534 12.64 -6.45 17.44
C ARG A 534 12.87 -7.41 18.62
N ILE A 535 12.89 -8.71 18.34
CA ILE A 535 13.10 -9.72 19.38
C ILE A 535 14.54 -9.60 19.90
N GLU A 536 14.72 -9.27 21.17
CA GLU A 536 16.03 -9.19 21.82
C GLU A 536 16.41 -10.51 22.47
N ARG A 537 15.41 -11.28 22.95
CA ARG A 537 15.64 -12.56 23.62
C ARG A 537 14.45 -13.49 23.48
N ARG A 538 14.72 -14.80 23.38
CA ARG A 538 13.71 -15.85 23.40
C ARG A 538 14.16 -17.00 24.29
N ARG A 539 13.28 -17.48 25.18
CA ARG A 539 13.59 -18.55 26.12
C ARG A 539 12.52 -19.63 26.11
N ALA A 540 12.92 -20.89 26.26
CA ALA A 540 12.03 -21.98 26.66
C ALA A 540 12.48 -22.52 28.01
N MET A 541 11.52 -22.80 28.88
CA MET A 541 11.76 -23.26 30.25
C MET A 541 10.77 -24.35 30.64
N GLY A 542 11.23 -25.27 31.48
CA GLY A 542 10.35 -26.25 32.12
C GLY A 542 9.62 -25.71 33.34
N ALA A 543 8.70 -26.52 33.87
CA ALA A 543 7.92 -26.18 35.05
C ALA A 543 8.82 -25.80 36.24
N PRO A 544 8.42 -24.82 37.06
CA PRO A 544 9.10 -24.53 38.32
C PRO A 544 9.17 -25.80 39.17
N ARG A 545 10.36 -26.24 39.58
CA ARG A 545 10.50 -27.40 40.47
C ARG A 545 10.17 -26.98 41.90
N GLU A 546 9.12 -27.55 42.48
CA GLU A 546 8.87 -27.43 43.92
C GLU A 546 10.05 -27.98 44.71
N VAL A 547 10.44 -27.25 45.75
CA VAL A 547 11.52 -27.64 46.66
C VAL A 547 11.00 -28.74 47.59
N ARG A 548 11.46 -29.99 47.43
CA ARG A 548 11.39 -30.97 48.52
C ARG A 548 12.55 -30.72 49.47
N VAL A 549 12.33 -29.90 50.49
CA VAL A 549 13.27 -29.76 51.61
C VAL A 549 13.21 -31.06 52.41
N GLY A 550 14.32 -31.81 52.48
CA GLY A 550 14.40 -33.00 53.34
C GLY A 550 14.33 -32.60 54.82
N PRO A 551 13.96 -33.52 55.75
CA PRO A 551 14.01 -33.23 57.18
C PRO A 551 15.43 -32.81 57.60
N GLY A 552 15.63 -31.53 57.91
CA GLY A 552 16.90 -30.97 58.38
C GLY A 552 17.63 -29.99 57.43
N GLU A 553 17.09 -29.70 56.23
CA GLU A 553 17.69 -28.68 55.35
C GLU A 553 17.23 -27.24 55.70
N PRO A 554 18.11 -26.22 55.69
CA PRO A 554 17.76 -24.86 56.11
C PRO A 554 16.85 -24.11 55.12
N ALA A 555 15.92 -23.30 55.64
CA ALA A 555 14.97 -22.50 54.86
C ALA A 555 15.58 -21.42 53.94
N TRP A 556 16.89 -21.16 54.01
CA TRP A 556 17.59 -20.20 53.13
C TRP A 556 18.05 -20.81 51.79
N VAL A 557 17.87 -22.12 51.59
CA VAL A 557 17.93 -22.73 50.26
C VAL A 557 16.72 -22.24 49.48
N GLY A 558 16.82 -21.04 48.92
CA GLY A 558 15.78 -20.40 48.14
C GLY A 558 15.33 -21.24 46.93
N PRO A 559 14.32 -20.79 46.18
CA PRO A 559 13.87 -21.49 44.98
C PRO A 559 15.04 -21.78 44.04
N ARG A 560 15.14 -23.01 43.53
CA ARG A 560 16.07 -23.30 42.44
C ARG A 560 15.64 -22.50 41.21
N PRO A 561 16.57 -21.96 40.42
CA PRO A 561 16.23 -21.27 39.18
C PRO A 561 15.45 -22.20 38.26
N GLU A 562 14.57 -21.60 37.46
CA GLU A 562 13.77 -22.27 36.44
C GLU A 562 14.67 -23.09 35.52
N ASN A 563 14.16 -24.24 35.05
CA ASN A 563 14.93 -25.09 34.13
C ASN A 563 14.90 -24.49 32.73
N VAL A 564 15.78 -23.51 32.46
CA VAL A 564 15.96 -22.94 31.11
C VAL A 564 16.57 -24.00 30.21
N THR A 565 15.78 -24.45 29.24
CA THR A 565 16.15 -25.49 28.26
C THR A 565 16.60 -24.88 26.94
N VAL A 566 16.14 -23.65 26.63
CA VAL A 566 16.58 -22.84 25.49
C VAL A 566 16.71 -21.39 25.94
N ASP A 567 17.81 -20.75 25.59
CA ASP A 567 18.01 -19.32 25.79
C ASP A 567 18.76 -18.75 24.58
N MET A 568 18.12 -17.82 23.89
CA MET A 568 18.62 -17.17 22.68
C MET A 568 18.53 -15.66 22.84
N ALA A 569 19.58 -14.94 22.45
CA ALA A 569 19.61 -13.48 22.46
C ALA A 569 20.08 -12.94 21.11
N TYR A 570 19.63 -11.74 20.76
CA TYR A 570 19.83 -11.11 19.45
C TYR A 570 20.28 -9.66 19.61
N ARG A 571 21.16 -9.22 18.72
CA ARG A 571 21.65 -7.85 18.64
C ARG A 571 21.55 -7.38 17.21
N TYR A 572 21.18 -6.12 17.05
CA TYR A 572 20.98 -5.50 15.76
C TYR A 572 21.94 -4.31 15.59
N ASP A 573 22.28 -4.00 14.35
CA ASP A 573 22.97 -2.77 14.00
C ASP A 573 21.99 -1.57 13.93
N PRO A 574 22.50 -0.34 13.73
CA PRO A 574 21.67 0.84 13.56
C PRO A 574 20.72 0.81 12.35
N ALA A 575 21.05 0.09 11.28
CA ALA A 575 20.18 -0.05 10.10
C ALA A 575 19.07 -1.09 10.27
N GLY A 576 19.14 -1.93 11.30
CA GLY A 576 18.12 -2.94 11.60
C GLY A 576 18.53 -4.37 11.35
N GLU A 577 19.72 -4.62 10.80
CA GLU A 577 20.21 -5.96 10.46
C GLU A 577 20.75 -6.68 11.71
N LEU A 578 20.62 -8.00 11.75
CA LEU A 578 21.05 -8.81 12.90
C LEU A 578 22.59 -8.88 12.95
N SER A 579 23.23 -8.11 13.84
CA SER A 579 24.70 -8.06 13.94
C SER A 579 25.28 -9.24 14.73
N ALA A 580 24.54 -9.78 15.70
CA ALA A 580 24.95 -10.96 16.45
C ALA A 580 23.76 -11.72 17.05
N SER A 581 23.93 -13.02 17.23
CA SER A 581 23.05 -13.87 18.02
C SER A 581 23.87 -14.67 19.03
N TRP A 582 23.25 -15.02 20.15
CA TRP A 582 23.82 -15.90 21.17
C TRP A 582 22.82 -17.01 21.48
N ASP A 583 23.31 -18.24 21.56
CA ASP A 583 22.53 -19.42 21.94
C ASP A 583 23.25 -20.13 23.10
N GLN A 584 22.51 -20.49 24.16
CA GLN A 584 23.04 -21.17 25.35
C GLN A 584 23.89 -22.40 25.04
N ARG A 585 23.53 -23.16 24.00
CA ARG A 585 24.19 -24.39 23.56
C ARG A 585 25.36 -24.10 22.62
N TRP A 586 25.23 -23.10 21.73
CA TRP A 586 26.16 -22.90 20.62
C TRP A 586 27.07 -21.67 20.72
N GLY A 587 26.91 -20.85 21.75
CA GLY A 587 27.69 -19.64 21.95
C GLY A 587 27.28 -18.52 21.01
N TRP A 588 28.22 -17.62 20.71
CA TRP A 588 27.97 -16.46 19.85
C TRP A 588 28.04 -16.81 18.36
N THR A 589 27.23 -16.13 17.56
CA THR A 589 27.36 -16.03 16.11
C THR A 589 27.35 -14.55 15.74
N SER A 590 28.39 -14.07 15.05
CA SER A 590 28.43 -12.71 14.51
C SER A 590 28.12 -12.71 13.02
N TYR A 591 27.39 -11.69 12.57
CA TYR A 591 27.05 -11.49 11.16
C TYR A 591 27.68 -10.20 10.65
N ARG A 592 28.08 -10.20 9.37
CA ARG A 592 28.58 -9.01 8.69
C ARG A 592 27.86 -8.85 7.36
N TYR A 593 27.54 -7.62 7.03
CA TYR A 593 26.82 -7.26 5.82
C TYR A 593 27.61 -6.23 5.02
N ASP A 594 27.33 -6.17 3.73
CA ASP A 594 27.74 -5.04 2.90
C ASP A 594 26.77 -3.85 3.09
N PRO A 595 27.09 -2.67 2.53
CA PRO A 595 26.21 -1.50 2.59
C PRO A 595 24.79 -1.67 2.04
N VAL A 596 24.46 -2.71 1.26
CA VAL A 596 23.09 -2.95 0.76
C VAL A 596 22.39 -4.13 1.46
N GLY A 597 22.97 -4.62 2.55
CA GLY A 597 22.39 -5.65 3.42
C GLY A 597 22.63 -7.09 2.95
N GLN A 598 23.56 -7.32 2.02
CA GLN A 598 23.96 -8.67 1.61
C GLN A 598 24.89 -9.30 2.65
N LEU A 599 24.64 -10.57 3.01
CA LEU A 599 25.40 -11.27 4.05
C LEU A 599 26.83 -11.60 3.60
N LEU A 600 27.82 -10.87 4.08
CA LEU A 600 29.25 -11.11 3.82
C LEU A 600 29.85 -12.21 4.68
N ALA A 601 29.38 -12.37 5.92
CA ALA A 601 29.87 -13.44 6.78
C ALA A 601 28.87 -13.84 7.86
N ARG A 602 28.81 -15.14 8.14
CA ARG A 602 28.24 -15.74 9.34
C ARG A 602 29.35 -16.48 10.08
N VAL A 603 29.69 -16.02 11.28
CA VAL A 603 30.84 -16.53 12.04
C VAL A 603 30.35 -17.06 13.39
N PRO A 604 29.97 -18.35 13.45
CA PRO A 604 29.63 -19.03 14.70
C PRO A 604 30.89 -19.38 15.51
N GLU A 605 30.80 -19.33 16.84
CA GLU A 605 31.92 -19.63 17.76
C GLU A 605 32.32 -21.10 17.74
N GLN A 606 31.33 -22.00 17.63
CA GLN A 606 31.52 -23.46 17.72
C GLN A 606 31.42 -24.18 16.37
N ALA A 607 31.51 -23.45 15.26
CA ALA A 607 31.39 -24.01 13.91
C ALA A 607 32.26 -23.25 12.90
N ARG A 608 32.41 -23.80 11.69
CA ARG A 608 33.17 -23.15 10.63
C ARG A 608 32.46 -21.86 10.20
N ALA A 609 33.25 -20.80 9.98
CA ALA A 609 32.76 -19.56 9.40
C ALA A 609 32.31 -19.77 7.95
N GLU A 610 31.20 -19.14 7.59
CA GLU A 610 30.69 -19.05 6.23
C GLU A 610 30.93 -17.60 5.77
N VAL A 611 31.68 -17.43 4.68
CA VAL A 611 32.07 -16.11 4.16
C VAL A 611 31.68 -16.02 2.70
N PHE A 612 31.10 -14.89 2.31
CA PHE A 612 30.53 -14.66 1.00
C PHE A 612 31.03 -13.35 0.39
N ARG A 613 30.99 -13.30 -0.93
CA ARG A 613 31.09 -12.10 -1.76
C ARG A 613 29.97 -12.08 -2.77
N PHE A 614 29.68 -10.91 -3.31
CA PHE A 614 28.65 -10.73 -4.32
C PHE A 614 29.23 -9.97 -5.50
N ASP A 615 28.77 -10.34 -6.71
CA ASP A 615 29.01 -9.50 -7.89
C ASP A 615 28.01 -8.33 -7.93
N ALA A 616 28.15 -7.47 -8.94
CA ALA A 616 27.30 -6.28 -9.07
C ALA A 616 25.80 -6.62 -9.26
N ALA A 617 25.49 -7.79 -9.84
CA ALA A 617 24.12 -8.26 -10.01
C ALA A 617 23.58 -9.00 -8.76
N GLY A 618 24.34 -9.05 -7.66
CA GLY A 618 23.94 -9.68 -6.41
C GLY A 618 24.04 -11.22 -6.41
N ASN A 619 24.80 -11.81 -7.32
CA ASN A 619 25.06 -13.25 -7.31
C ASN A 619 26.06 -13.59 -6.20
N SER A 620 25.70 -14.52 -5.31
CA SER A 620 26.57 -14.93 -4.19
C SER A 620 27.70 -15.87 -4.63
N HIS A 621 28.88 -15.68 -4.05
CA HIS A 621 30.09 -16.49 -4.15
C HIS A 621 30.61 -16.83 -2.75
N GLU A 622 31.04 -18.06 -2.51
CA GLU A 622 31.85 -18.37 -1.33
C GLU A 622 33.22 -17.69 -1.41
N ASP A 623 33.80 -17.30 -0.27
CA ASP A 623 35.14 -16.70 -0.18
C ASP A 623 36.15 -17.66 0.48
N GLY A 624 37.43 -17.50 0.15
CA GLY A 624 38.56 -18.32 0.66
C GLY A 624 39.31 -19.12 -0.42
N SER A 625 40.48 -19.67 -0.08
CA SER A 625 41.36 -20.39 -1.02
C SER A 625 40.73 -21.65 -1.62
N ASP A 626 39.83 -22.29 -0.87
CA ASP A 626 39.15 -23.53 -1.25
C ASP A 626 37.70 -23.28 -1.71
N ALA A 627 37.35 -22.01 -1.98
CA ALA A 627 36.00 -21.66 -2.41
C ALA A 627 35.69 -22.29 -3.79
N PRO A 628 34.55 -22.98 -3.95
CA PRO A 628 34.18 -23.53 -5.24
C PRO A 628 33.94 -22.40 -6.25
N LEU A 629 34.49 -22.53 -7.45
CA LEU A 629 34.20 -21.62 -8.56
C LEU A 629 32.69 -21.57 -8.83
N ARG A 630 32.12 -20.37 -8.94
CA ARG A 630 30.75 -20.17 -9.45
C ARG A 630 30.80 -19.36 -10.75
N GLU A 631 30.06 -19.82 -11.74
CA GLU A 631 29.90 -19.12 -13.03
C GLU A 631 28.42 -18.90 -13.33
N TYR A 632 28.10 -17.71 -13.83
CA TYR A 632 26.74 -17.28 -14.15
C TYR A 632 26.65 -16.88 -15.64
N ALA A 633 25.59 -17.32 -16.30
CA ALA A 633 25.20 -16.88 -17.64
C ALA A 633 24.45 -15.55 -17.57
N PRO A 634 24.19 -14.92 -18.73
CA PRO A 634 23.35 -13.73 -18.78
C PRO A 634 21.99 -13.91 -18.11
N GLY A 635 21.54 -12.86 -17.42
CA GLY A 635 20.34 -12.87 -16.59
C GLY A 635 20.47 -13.75 -15.35
N ASN A 636 21.67 -13.82 -14.78
CA ASN A 636 21.96 -14.39 -13.45
C ASN A 636 21.74 -15.92 -13.31
N ARG A 637 21.75 -16.67 -14.42
CA ARG A 637 21.57 -18.13 -14.41
C ARG A 637 22.86 -18.85 -14.00
N LEU A 638 22.85 -19.60 -12.90
CA LEU A 638 24.02 -20.38 -12.46
C LEU A 638 24.34 -21.49 -13.47
N ILE A 639 25.57 -21.56 -13.97
CA ILE A 639 26.04 -22.62 -14.90
C ILE A 639 26.89 -23.66 -14.15
N CYS A 640 27.71 -23.20 -13.20
CA CYS A 640 28.71 -24.02 -12.53
C CYS A 640 28.81 -23.65 -11.05
N LYS A 641 28.98 -24.67 -10.18
CA LYS A 641 29.47 -24.51 -8.80
C LYS A 641 30.44 -25.66 -8.50
N GLY A 642 31.74 -25.40 -8.49
CA GLY A 642 32.77 -26.43 -8.33
C GLY A 642 32.67 -27.50 -9.43
N ASN A 643 32.44 -28.75 -9.04
CA ASN A 643 32.21 -29.88 -9.95
C ASN A 643 30.73 -30.08 -10.35
N ALA A 644 29.82 -29.26 -9.83
CA ALA A 644 28.43 -29.25 -10.25
C ALA A 644 28.25 -28.42 -11.54
N ARG A 645 27.38 -28.91 -12.43
CA ARG A 645 26.95 -28.25 -13.67
C ARG A 645 25.43 -28.15 -13.69
N TYR A 646 24.92 -27.01 -14.14
CA TYR A 646 23.51 -26.67 -14.17
C TYR A 646 23.10 -26.37 -15.62
N ARG A 647 21.99 -26.95 -16.07
CA ARG A 647 21.41 -26.71 -17.39
C ARG A 647 19.97 -26.26 -17.23
N TRP A 648 19.60 -25.25 -17.99
CA TRP A 648 18.29 -24.60 -17.93
C TRP A 648 17.48 -24.94 -19.19
N ASP A 649 16.16 -25.01 -19.05
CA ASP A 649 15.25 -25.09 -20.20
C ASP A 649 15.10 -23.72 -20.89
N ALA A 650 14.35 -23.69 -22.00
CA ALA A 650 14.12 -22.47 -22.77
C ALA A 650 13.37 -21.40 -21.95
N GLU A 651 12.57 -21.82 -20.97
CA GLU A 651 11.80 -20.95 -20.10
C GLU A 651 12.59 -20.41 -18.90
N GLY A 652 13.89 -20.74 -18.77
CA GLY A 652 14.75 -20.23 -17.70
C GLY A 652 14.57 -20.97 -16.37
N ARG A 653 14.20 -22.26 -16.41
CA ARG A 653 14.03 -23.14 -15.26
C ARG A 653 15.06 -24.26 -15.27
N LEU A 654 15.51 -24.70 -14.10
CA LEU A 654 16.54 -25.73 -14.00
C LEU A 654 16.01 -27.03 -14.61
N ALA A 655 16.69 -27.59 -15.60
CA ALA A 655 16.33 -28.83 -16.29
C ALA A 655 17.22 -30.01 -15.87
N GLU A 656 18.50 -29.74 -15.58
CA GLU A 656 19.43 -30.75 -15.10
C GLU A 656 20.48 -30.15 -14.16
N LYS A 657 20.74 -30.82 -13.03
CA LYS A 657 21.93 -30.60 -12.19
C LYS A 657 22.76 -31.87 -12.27
N SER A 658 24.06 -31.76 -12.55
CA SER A 658 24.95 -32.93 -12.51
C SER A 658 26.24 -32.64 -11.79
N VAL A 659 26.68 -33.58 -10.96
CA VAL A 659 27.93 -33.53 -10.23
C VAL A 659 28.82 -34.64 -10.75
N GLU A 660 30.04 -34.29 -11.12
CA GLU A 660 31.06 -35.24 -11.57
C GLU A 660 32.07 -35.46 -10.45
N ASP A 661 32.28 -36.73 -10.08
CA ASP A 661 33.31 -37.10 -9.12
C ASP A 661 34.69 -36.92 -9.77
N PRO A 662 35.57 -36.07 -9.22
CA PRO A 662 36.85 -35.76 -9.85
C PRO A 662 37.85 -36.93 -9.82
N GLU A 663 37.66 -37.92 -8.94
CA GLU A 663 38.56 -39.07 -8.83
C GLU A 663 38.12 -40.23 -9.73
N THR A 664 36.81 -40.48 -9.81
CA THR A 664 36.25 -41.64 -10.52
C THR A 664 35.66 -41.28 -11.88
N GLY A 665 35.40 -40.00 -12.16
CA GLY A 665 34.64 -39.55 -13.33
C GLY A 665 33.15 -39.95 -13.29
N ALA A 666 32.68 -40.49 -12.16
CA ALA A 666 31.29 -40.91 -12.03
C ALA A 666 30.37 -39.69 -12.05
N ARG A 667 29.37 -39.71 -12.93
CA ARG A 667 28.40 -38.62 -13.09
C ARG A 667 27.09 -38.95 -12.37
N ARG A 668 26.72 -38.11 -11.40
CA ARG A 668 25.41 -38.13 -10.74
C ARG A 668 24.57 -36.99 -11.30
N ALA A 669 23.37 -37.29 -11.81
CA ALA A 669 22.51 -36.27 -12.44
C ALA A 669 21.07 -36.30 -11.90
N TRP A 670 20.58 -35.12 -11.53
CA TRP A 670 19.19 -34.84 -11.22
C TRP A 670 18.54 -34.21 -12.45
N ARG A 671 17.37 -34.71 -12.84
CA ARG A 671 16.60 -34.19 -13.98
C ARG A 671 15.28 -33.62 -13.50
N TYR A 672 14.96 -32.42 -13.93
CA TYR A 672 13.79 -31.66 -13.50
C TYR A 672 12.84 -31.51 -14.69
N THR A 673 11.56 -31.76 -14.47
CA THR A 673 10.51 -31.57 -15.48
C THR A 673 9.46 -30.61 -14.93
N TRP A 674 9.05 -29.66 -15.76
CA TRP A 674 8.14 -28.58 -15.40
C TRP A 674 6.83 -28.70 -16.18
N SER A 675 5.73 -28.38 -15.50
CA SER A 675 4.40 -28.32 -16.08
C SER A 675 4.22 -27.10 -16.99
N HIS A 676 3.14 -27.11 -17.78
CA HIS A 676 2.74 -25.97 -18.62
C HIS A 676 2.26 -24.76 -17.79
N ALA A 677 1.97 -24.93 -16.50
CA ALA A 677 1.68 -23.86 -15.56
C ALA A 677 2.94 -23.25 -14.92
N GLY A 678 4.14 -23.71 -15.29
CA GLY A 678 5.39 -23.18 -14.75
C GLY A 678 5.85 -23.80 -13.43
N LEU A 679 5.12 -24.77 -12.88
CA LEU A 679 5.44 -25.44 -11.61
C LEU A 679 6.22 -26.75 -11.81
N LEU A 680 7.13 -27.08 -10.89
CA LEU A 680 7.96 -28.28 -10.96
C LEU A 680 7.08 -29.54 -10.87
N GLU A 681 7.02 -30.32 -11.93
CA GLU A 681 6.15 -31.50 -12.04
C GLU A 681 6.85 -32.75 -11.50
N SER A 682 8.13 -32.95 -11.83
CA SER A 682 8.88 -34.08 -11.28
C SER A 682 10.40 -33.88 -11.27
N VAL A 683 11.06 -34.60 -10.36
CA VAL A 683 12.52 -34.72 -10.26
C VAL A 683 12.89 -36.19 -10.34
N THR A 684 13.86 -36.53 -11.19
CA THR A 684 14.49 -37.86 -11.22
C THR A 684 15.89 -37.77 -10.61
N THR A 685 16.16 -38.53 -9.56
CA THR A 685 17.45 -38.56 -8.86
C THR A 685 18.48 -39.42 -9.60
N PRO A 686 19.79 -39.28 -9.30
CA PRO A 686 20.83 -40.11 -9.88
C PRO A 686 20.64 -41.62 -9.64
N GLU A 687 19.96 -41.99 -8.55
CA GLU A 687 19.70 -43.37 -8.15
C GLU A 687 18.49 -43.98 -8.89
N GLY A 688 17.85 -43.23 -9.79
CA GLY A 688 16.68 -43.67 -10.56
C GLY A 688 15.37 -43.58 -9.79
N GLU A 689 15.33 -42.84 -8.68
CA GLU A 689 14.09 -42.48 -7.99
C GLU A 689 13.42 -41.30 -8.71
N ARG A 690 12.10 -41.34 -8.84
CA ARG A 690 11.27 -40.25 -9.35
C ARG A 690 10.42 -39.69 -8.22
N VAL A 691 10.42 -38.37 -8.09
CA VAL A 691 9.56 -37.58 -7.21
C VAL A 691 8.60 -36.77 -8.08
N GLU A 692 7.30 -36.98 -7.98
CA GLU A 692 6.27 -36.25 -8.73
C GLU A 692 5.46 -35.34 -7.80
N PHE A 693 5.06 -34.17 -8.30
CA PHE A 693 4.29 -33.17 -7.55
C PHE A 693 3.01 -32.80 -8.32
N ARG A 694 1.92 -32.59 -7.58
CA ARG A 694 0.66 -32.03 -8.11
C ARG A 694 0.27 -30.79 -7.33
N TYR A 695 -0.36 -29.85 -8.02
CA TYR A 695 -0.75 -28.55 -7.47
C TYR A 695 -2.22 -28.28 -7.74
N ASP A 696 -2.81 -27.43 -6.90
CA ASP A 696 -4.04 -26.75 -7.25
C ASP A 696 -3.76 -25.45 -8.05
N PRO A 697 -4.79 -24.83 -8.64
CA PRO A 697 -4.70 -23.58 -9.39
C PRO A 697 -4.23 -22.33 -8.59
N PHE A 698 -4.11 -22.44 -7.25
CA PHE A 698 -3.51 -21.41 -6.39
C PHE A 698 -1.99 -21.60 -6.22
N GLY A 699 -1.41 -22.60 -6.91
CA GLY A 699 0.00 -22.94 -6.82
C GLY A 699 0.36 -23.69 -5.53
N ARG A 700 -0.63 -24.19 -4.78
CA ARG A 700 -0.39 -24.96 -3.55
C ARG A 700 -0.13 -26.41 -3.92
N ARG A 701 0.95 -26.99 -3.39
CA ARG A 701 1.25 -28.39 -3.60
C ARG A 701 0.23 -29.24 -2.85
N VAL A 702 -0.56 -30.05 -3.55
CA VAL A 702 -1.61 -30.90 -2.97
C VAL A 702 -1.18 -32.37 -2.82
N GLU A 703 -0.19 -32.81 -3.60
CA GLU A 703 0.33 -34.18 -3.53
C GLU A 703 1.81 -34.27 -3.93
N LYS A 704 2.57 -35.12 -3.23
CA LYS A 704 3.93 -35.57 -3.56
C LYS A 704 3.95 -37.09 -3.65
N ARG A 705 4.53 -37.65 -4.73
CA ARG A 705 4.68 -39.10 -4.93
C ARG A 705 6.15 -39.43 -5.11
N VAL A 706 6.62 -40.49 -4.45
CA VAL A 706 8.02 -40.93 -4.50
C VAL A 706 8.07 -42.41 -4.80
N GLY A 707 8.96 -42.84 -5.70
CA GLY A 707 9.07 -44.23 -6.15
C GLY A 707 10.10 -44.40 -7.26
N LYS A 708 10.38 -45.62 -7.68
CA LYS A 708 11.31 -45.86 -8.81
C LYS A 708 10.74 -45.30 -10.10
N ALA A 709 11.59 -44.64 -10.89
CA ALA A 709 11.22 -44.21 -12.22
C ALA A 709 10.73 -45.42 -13.05
N PRO A 710 9.62 -45.29 -13.80
CA PRO A 710 9.12 -46.39 -14.60
C PRO A 710 10.13 -46.73 -15.71
N ALA A 711 10.32 -48.04 -15.98
CA ALA A 711 11.27 -48.49 -17.01
C ALA A 711 10.91 -48.03 -18.43
N SER A 712 9.66 -47.63 -18.66
CA SER A 712 9.19 -46.96 -19.86
C SER A 712 7.94 -46.12 -19.55
N ALA A 713 7.65 -45.13 -20.39
CA ALA A 713 6.43 -44.30 -20.27
C ALA A 713 5.12 -45.11 -20.36
N LEU A 714 5.18 -46.35 -20.85
CA LEU A 714 4.02 -47.25 -20.97
C LEU A 714 3.70 -48.01 -19.67
N ARG A 715 4.64 -48.06 -18.70
CA ARG A 715 4.39 -48.68 -17.39
C ARG A 715 3.84 -47.65 -16.43
N ALA A 716 2.76 -48.01 -15.74
CA ALA A 716 2.19 -47.19 -14.68
C ALA A 716 3.24 -46.94 -13.59
N TYR A 717 3.38 -45.68 -13.18
CA TYR A 717 4.22 -45.31 -12.06
C TYR A 717 3.60 -45.82 -10.76
N ALA A 718 4.36 -46.63 -10.03
CA ALA A 718 3.95 -47.22 -8.77
C ALA A 718 4.76 -46.57 -7.62
N PRO A 719 4.23 -45.52 -6.98
CA PRO A 719 4.94 -44.84 -5.90
C PRO A 719 5.07 -45.76 -4.67
N ARG A 720 6.25 -45.74 -4.03
CA ARG A 720 6.46 -46.36 -2.71
C ARG A 720 5.85 -45.51 -1.59
N SER A 721 5.70 -44.21 -1.81
CA SER A 721 5.06 -43.30 -0.86
C SER A 721 4.31 -42.18 -1.56
N VAL A 722 3.17 -41.79 -0.98
CA VAL A 722 2.33 -40.67 -1.42
C VAL A 722 2.07 -39.78 -0.21
N THR A 723 2.38 -38.49 -0.31
CA THR A 723 2.09 -37.48 0.70
C THR A 723 1.03 -36.53 0.16
N ARG A 724 -0.07 -36.34 0.90
CA ARG A 724 -1.08 -35.33 0.58
C ARG A 724 -1.00 -34.16 1.53
N PHE A 725 -1.23 -32.96 1.02
CA PHE A 725 -1.17 -31.71 1.77
C PHE A 725 -2.56 -31.07 1.81
N VAL A 726 -2.99 -30.65 3.00
CA VAL A 726 -4.24 -29.92 3.21
C VAL A 726 -3.91 -28.53 3.69
N TRP A 727 -4.49 -27.52 3.04
CA TRP A 727 -4.17 -26.11 3.25
C TRP A 727 -5.28 -25.35 3.99
N ASP A 728 -4.92 -24.26 4.65
CA ASP A 728 -5.83 -23.24 5.20
C ASP A 728 -5.35 -21.88 4.66
N GLY A 729 -6.00 -21.42 3.58
CA GLY A 729 -5.45 -20.34 2.77
C GLY A 729 -4.06 -20.71 2.24
N ASP A 730 -3.04 -20.00 2.73
CA ASP A 730 -1.66 -20.14 2.27
C ASP A 730 -0.73 -20.99 3.15
N VAL A 731 -1.21 -21.43 4.32
CA VAL A 731 -0.42 -22.23 5.26
C VAL A 731 -0.85 -23.69 5.26
N LEU A 732 0.12 -24.58 5.49
CA LEU A 732 -0.13 -26.02 5.57
C LEU A 732 -0.85 -26.35 6.88
N VAL A 733 -1.87 -27.20 6.84
CA VAL A 733 -2.54 -27.70 8.07
C VAL A 733 -2.27 -29.18 8.28
N HIS A 734 -2.36 -30.01 7.23
CA HIS A 734 -2.09 -31.44 7.34
C HIS A 734 -1.11 -31.94 6.29
N GLU A 735 -0.18 -32.76 6.74
CA GLU A 735 0.67 -33.62 5.92
C GLU A 735 0.25 -35.07 6.16
N ILE A 736 -0.27 -35.74 5.13
CA ILE A 736 -0.79 -37.10 5.21
C ILE A 736 0.11 -38.01 4.37
N SER A 737 1.03 -38.70 5.03
CA SER A 737 2.02 -39.58 4.41
C SER A 737 1.54 -41.02 4.41
N ARG A 738 1.36 -41.61 3.22
CA ARG A 738 1.07 -43.03 3.01
C ARG A 738 2.29 -43.75 2.44
N ARG A 739 2.75 -44.82 3.08
CA ARG A 739 3.88 -45.64 2.61
C ARG A 739 3.44 -47.08 2.38
N ALA A 740 3.75 -47.60 1.19
CA ALA A 740 3.46 -48.99 0.85
C ALA A 740 4.35 -49.93 1.66
N ARG A 741 3.76 -50.98 2.24
CA ARG A 741 4.49 -52.11 2.84
C ARG A 741 4.70 -53.21 1.82
N ALA A 742 5.73 -54.04 2.02
CA ALA A 742 5.98 -55.20 1.17
C ALA A 742 4.98 -56.35 1.40
N ASP A 743 4.20 -56.29 2.48
CA ASP A 743 3.51 -57.42 3.11
C ASP A 743 2.10 -57.10 3.67
N GLY A 744 1.51 -55.92 3.44
CA GLY A 744 0.16 -55.60 3.94
C GLY A 744 -0.30 -54.14 3.79
N ASP A 745 -1.25 -53.72 4.65
CA ASP A 745 -1.86 -52.38 4.64
C ASP A 745 -0.84 -51.24 4.78
N PRO A 746 -1.01 -50.12 4.05
CA PRO A 746 -0.05 -49.01 4.06
C PRO A 746 -0.02 -48.30 5.43
N VAL A 747 1.16 -47.85 5.85
CA VAL A 747 1.29 -46.98 7.03
C VAL A 747 0.81 -45.59 6.63
N VAL A 748 -0.14 -45.06 7.39
CA VAL A 748 -0.63 -43.68 7.24
C VAL A 748 -0.16 -42.88 8.45
N GLU A 749 0.69 -41.90 8.21
CA GLU A 749 1.16 -40.93 9.20
C GLU A 749 0.52 -39.57 8.89
N VAL A 750 0.04 -38.88 9.91
CA VAL A 750 -0.53 -37.54 9.78
C VAL A 750 0.24 -36.61 10.70
N LYS A 751 0.82 -35.54 10.14
CA LYS A 751 1.29 -34.40 10.91
C LYS A 751 0.32 -33.24 10.74
N THR A 752 0.00 -32.57 11.84
CA THR A 752 -0.89 -31.41 11.84
C THR A 752 -0.12 -30.18 12.30
N TYR A 753 -0.20 -29.08 11.56
CA TYR A 753 0.54 -27.86 11.82
C TYR A 753 -0.39 -26.72 12.27
N CYS A 754 0.11 -25.86 13.15
CA CYS A 754 -0.50 -24.60 13.55
C CYS A 754 0.49 -23.46 13.30
N PHE A 755 0.00 -22.38 12.72
CA PHE A 755 0.77 -21.16 12.40
C PHE A 755 0.19 -19.96 13.15
N GLU A 756 0.93 -18.86 13.19
CA GLU A 756 0.39 -17.56 13.61
C GLU A 756 -0.81 -17.16 12.74
N ASP A 757 -1.74 -16.36 13.26
CA ASP A 757 -3.02 -16.04 12.59
C ASP A 757 -2.87 -15.56 11.15
N ASP A 758 -1.94 -14.62 10.95
CA ASP A 758 -1.68 -13.96 9.68
C ASP A 758 -0.25 -14.16 9.15
N GLY A 759 0.47 -15.17 9.66
CA GLY A 759 1.89 -15.37 9.39
C GLY A 759 2.27 -16.75 8.85
N PHE A 760 3.52 -16.87 8.42
CA PHE A 760 4.13 -18.13 7.97
C PHE A 760 5.01 -18.77 9.05
N ALA A 761 5.10 -18.17 10.24
CA ALA A 761 5.83 -18.72 11.37
C ALA A 761 5.01 -19.86 12.00
N PRO A 762 5.55 -21.09 12.07
CA PRO A 762 4.87 -22.19 12.75
C PRO A 762 4.91 -21.97 14.27
N VAL A 763 3.82 -22.29 14.96
CA VAL A 763 3.71 -22.14 16.42
C VAL A 763 3.70 -23.48 17.15
N ALA A 764 3.09 -24.51 16.55
CA ALA A 764 3.04 -25.87 17.08
C ALA A 764 2.78 -26.89 15.95
N HIS A 765 3.14 -28.15 16.17
CA HIS A 765 2.64 -29.25 15.36
C HIS A 765 2.30 -30.47 16.22
N CYS A 766 1.51 -31.38 15.68
CA CYS A 766 1.26 -32.71 16.21
C CYS A 766 2.00 -33.74 15.37
N ASP A 767 2.82 -34.57 16.00
CA ASP A 767 3.54 -35.68 15.38
C ASP A 767 3.38 -36.94 16.25
N GLY A 768 2.93 -38.05 15.67
CA GLY A 768 2.65 -39.28 16.41
C GLY A 768 1.59 -39.15 17.52
N GLY A 769 0.77 -38.10 17.50
CA GLY A 769 -0.23 -37.79 18.52
C GLY A 769 0.28 -36.95 19.70
N GLU A 770 1.55 -36.57 19.72
CA GLU A 770 2.15 -35.64 20.69
C GLU A 770 2.28 -34.24 20.07
N TRP A 771 1.98 -33.20 20.85
CA TRP A 771 2.13 -31.81 20.43
C TRP A 771 3.53 -31.27 20.79
N PHE A 772 4.17 -30.65 19.81
CA PHE A 772 5.45 -29.96 19.95
C PHE A 772 5.31 -28.49 19.58
N HIS A 773 6.00 -27.62 20.30
CA HIS A 773 5.93 -26.17 20.16
C HIS A 773 7.22 -25.61 19.58
N TYR A 774 7.08 -24.70 18.61
CA TYR A 774 8.20 -24.11 17.92
C TYR A 774 8.82 -22.96 18.74
N VAL A 775 10.14 -22.99 18.84
CA VAL A 775 10.98 -21.84 19.22
C VAL A 775 11.68 -21.36 17.96
N ASN A 776 11.21 -20.23 17.44
CA ASN A 776 11.67 -19.66 16.17
C ASN A 776 12.75 -18.58 16.37
N ASP A 777 13.53 -18.32 15.33
CA ASP A 777 14.35 -17.12 15.21
C ASP A 777 13.49 -15.85 15.02
N PRO A 778 14.09 -14.64 14.89
CA PRO A 778 13.33 -13.40 14.81
C PRO A 778 12.41 -13.27 13.58
N ILE A 779 12.68 -13.99 12.48
CA ILE A 779 11.86 -13.94 11.26
C ILE A 779 10.84 -15.07 11.18
N GLY A 780 10.80 -15.95 12.18
CA GLY A 780 9.87 -17.08 12.24
C GLY A 780 10.42 -18.40 11.72
N THR A 781 11.74 -18.50 11.48
CA THR A 781 12.39 -19.76 11.08
C THR A 781 12.51 -20.69 12.30
N PRO A 782 12.13 -21.98 12.20
CA PRO A 782 12.31 -22.95 13.27
C PRO A 782 13.78 -23.13 13.70
N GLU A 783 14.06 -22.99 14.99
CA GLU A 783 15.37 -23.29 15.60
C GLU A 783 15.28 -24.51 16.53
N ARG A 784 14.21 -24.60 17.34
CA ARG A 784 13.94 -25.74 18.24
C ARG A 784 12.47 -26.14 18.21
N LEU A 785 12.23 -27.40 18.56
CA LEU A 785 10.92 -27.88 19.02
C LEU A 785 11.04 -28.34 20.47
N VAL A 786 10.10 -27.89 21.31
CA VAL A 786 9.97 -28.31 22.70
C VAL A 786 8.66 -29.05 22.92
N ASP A 787 8.63 -30.00 23.85
CA ASP A 787 7.36 -30.62 24.27
C ASP A 787 6.56 -29.71 25.22
N GLU A 788 5.40 -30.19 25.67
CA GLU A 788 4.53 -29.43 26.59
C GLU A 788 5.17 -29.14 27.96
N ARG A 789 6.25 -29.84 28.33
CA ARG A 789 7.01 -29.61 29.56
C ARG A 789 8.15 -28.61 29.34
N GLY A 790 8.33 -28.09 28.11
CA GLY A 790 9.41 -27.18 27.76
C GLY A 790 10.74 -27.87 27.50
N GLU A 791 10.79 -29.21 27.39
CA GLU A 791 12.03 -29.94 27.13
C GLU A 791 12.29 -30.05 25.61
N VAL A 792 13.55 -29.88 25.20
CA VAL A 792 13.93 -29.90 23.77
C VAL A 792 13.69 -31.29 23.17
N ALA A 793 12.76 -31.37 22.22
CA ALA A 793 12.45 -32.57 21.46
C ALA A 793 13.25 -32.64 20.15
N CYS A 794 13.57 -31.48 19.56
CA CYS A 794 14.40 -31.38 18.36
C CYS A 794 15.17 -30.07 18.34
N ALA A 795 16.42 -30.11 17.89
CA ALA A 795 17.25 -28.93 17.68
C ALA A 795 17.80 -28.91 16.26
N LEU A 796 17.65 -27.78 15.57
CA LEU A 796 17.97 -27.62 14.16
C LEU A 796 19.21 -26.75 14.00
N ARG A 797 20.30 -27.32 13.49
CA ARG A 797 21.51 -26.57 13.14
C ARG A 797 21.40 -26.09 11.69
N ARG A 798 21.38 -24.78 11.50
CA ARG A 798 21.17 -24.13 10.21
C ARG A 798 22.43 -23.44 9.68
N GLU A 799 22.71 -23.63 8.39
CA GLU A 799 23.70 -22.88 7.61
C GLU A 799 23.11 -21.55 7.11
N ALA A 800 23.94 -20.62 6.63
CA ALA A 800 23.50 -19.28 6.23
C ALA A 800 22.33 -19.29 5.25
N TRP A 801 22.35 -20.21 4.26
CA TRP A 801 21.34 -20.34 3.21
C TRP A 801 20.29 -21.45 3.46
N GLY A 802 20.07 -21.82 4.72
CA GLY A 802 18.89 -22.59 5.13
C GLY A 802 19.04 -24.10 5.14
N ARG A 803 20.17 -24.65 4.67
CA ARG A 803 20.47 -26.08 4.89
C ARG A 803 20.45 -26.35 6.39
N THR A 804 19.67 -27.35 6.79
CA THR A 804 19.38 -27.61 8.19
C THR A 804 19.60 -29.08 8.52
N GLU A 805 20.26 -29.35 9.65
CA GLU A 805 20.45 -30.69 10.18
C GLU A 805 19.87 -30.80 11.59
N ALA A 806 19.10 -31.85 11.86
CA ALA A 806 18.61 -32.12 13.20
C ALA A 806 19.72 -32.72 14.07
N ALA A 807 19.84 -32.26 15.32
CA ALA A 807 20.77 -32.83 16.28
C ALA A 807 20.46 -34.33 16.51
N PRO A 808 21.49 -35.18 16.69
CA PRO A 808 21.29 -36.60 16.97
C PRO A 808 20.38 -36.85 18.18
N GLY A 809 19.51 -37.87 18.07
CA GLY A 809 18.59 -38.24 19.15
C GLY A 809 17.31 -37.40 19.25
N ALA A 810 16.97 -36.63 18.20
CA ALA A 810 15.69 -35.91 18.13
C ALA A 810 14.50 -36.87 18.24
N ARG A 811 13.49 -36.49 19.04
CA ARG A 811 12.22 -37.24 19.21
C ARG A 811 11.19 -36.94 18.12
N THR A 812 11.31 -35.79 17.47
CA THR A 812 10.43 -35.31 16.41
C THR A 812 11.24 -34.63 15.30
N SER A 813 10.59 -34.37 14.16
CA SER A 813 11.17 -33.67 13.01
C SER A 813 10.17 -32.71 12.37
N THR A 814 10.69 -31.70 11.67
CA THR A 814 9.90 -30.75 10.90
C THR A 814 10.51 -30.58 9.50
N ALA A 815 9.67 -30.56 8.47
CA ALA A 815 10.06 -30.18 7.11
C ALA A 815 9.99 -28.66 6.87
N ILE A 816 9.37 -27.91 7.78
CA ILE A 816 9.29 -26.44 7.69
C ILE A 816 10.71 -25.84 7.84
N ARG A 817 11.09 -24.95 6.92
CA ARG A 817 12.39 -24.26 6.88
C ARG A 817 12.18 -22.77 7.09
N PHE A 818 12.72 -21.90 6.23
CA PHE A 818 12.36 -20.48 6.24
C PHE A 818 10.83 -20.32 6.14
N PRO A 819 10.26 -19.19 6.61
CA PRO A 819 8.84 -18.92 6.46
C PRO A 819 8.39 -19.20 5.02
N GLY A 820 7.31 -19.99 4.86
CA GLY A 820 6.78 -20.40 3.55
C GLY A 820 7.41 -21.66 2.93
N GLN A 821 8.53 -22.15 3.47
CA GLN A 821 9.29 -23.25 2.87
C GLN A 821 9.02 -24.62 3.50
N TYR A 822 8.94 -25.64 2.64
CA TYR A 822 8.87 -27.04 3.00
C TYR A 822 10.02 -27.80 2.32
N GLU A 823 10.88 -28.46 3.10
CA GLU A 823 11.99 -29.25 2.59
C GLU A 823 11.53 -30.58 1.98
N ASP A 824 12.05 -30.91 0.80
CA ASP A 824 11.97 -32.24 0.20
C ASP A 824 13.35 -32.91 0.24
N PRO A 825 13.61 -33.77 1.25
CA PRO A 825 14.90 -34.44 1.38
C PRO A 825 15.27 -35.29 0.16
N GLU A 826 14.27 -35.78 -0.58
CA GLU A 826 14.48 -36.60 -1.78
C GLU A 826 15.12 -35.82 -2.94
N THR A 827 14.87 -34.51 -3.02
CA THR A 827 15.39 -33.65 -4.09
C THR A 827 16.50 -32.73 -3.60
N GLY A 828 16.56 -32.47 -2.30
CA GLY A 828 17.42 -31.45 -1.69
C GLY A 828 16.89 -30.02 -1.87
N LEU A 829 15.72 -29.84 -2.49
CA LEU A 829 15.08 -28.54 -2.67
C LEU A 829 14.06 -28.26 -1.55
N CYS A 830 13.79 -26.98 -1.34
CA CYS A 830 12.68 -26.51 -0.54
C CYS A 830 11.57 -25.99 -1.45
N TYR A 831 10.38 -26.59 -1.38
CA TYR A 831 9.17 -26.03 -1.97
C TYR A 831 8.84 -24.69 -1.30
N ASN A 832 8.68 -23.64 -2.10
CA ASN A 832 8.38 -22.28 -1.63
C ASN A 832 7.26 -21.67 -2.48
N ARG A 833 6.05 -22.25 -2.37
CA ARG A 833 4.83 -21.86 -3.08
C ARG A 833 4.98 -21.78 -4.60
N PHE A 834 5.26 -20.61 -5.15
CA PHE A 834 5.36 -20.42 -6.59
C PHE A 834 6.73 -20.81 -7.17
N ARG A 835 7.72 -21.08 -6.31
CA ARG A 835 9.08 -21.46 -6.71
C ARG A 835 9.65 -22.60 -5.88
N TYR A 836 10.80 -23.10 -6.30
CA TYR A 836 11.62 -24.05 -5.54
C TYR A 836 12.99 -23.42 -5.24
N TYR A 837 13.40 -23.51 -3.98
CA TYR A 837 14.65 -22.96 -3.46
C TYR A 837 15.68 -24.07 -3.27
N ASP A 838 16.90 -23.87 -3.76
CA ASP A 838 18.05 -24.76 -3.52
C ASP A 838 18.93 -24.18 -2.39
N PRO A 839 18.84 -24.71 -1.15
CA PRO A 839 19.65 -24.24 -0.03
C PRO A 839 21.16 -24.54 -0.18
N GLU A 840 21.57 -25.40 -1.11
CA GLU A 840 23.00 -25.65 -1.38
C GLU A 840 23.68 -24.48 -2.08
N VAL A 841 22.95 -23.75 -2.92
CA VAL A 841 23.49 -22.61 -3.67
C VAL A 841 22.92 -21.27 -3.19
N GLY A 842 21.84 -21.31 -2.42
CA GLY A 842 21.19 -20.17 -1.78
C GLY A 842 20.25 -19.40 -2.71
N ARG A 843 19.61 -20.07 -3.68
CA ARG A 843 18.88 -19.43 -4.78
C ARG A 843 17.67 -20.25 -5.26
N PHE A 844 16.77 -19.60 -5.99
CA PHE A 844 15.68 -20.31 -6.68
C PHE A 844 16.18 -21.05 -7.92
N VAL A 845 15.49 -22.15 -8.26
CA VAL A 845 15.78 -22.98 -9.45
C VAL A 845 14.88 -22.64 -10.65
N SER A 846 14.17 -21.52 -10.59
CA SER A 846 13.39 -20.93 -11.67
C SER A 846 13.40 -19.40 -11.53
N SER A 847 13.29 -18.71 -12.68
CA SER A 847 13.05 -17.26 -12.70
C SER A 847 11.79 -16.90 -11.90
N ASP A 848 11.78 -15.73 -11.30
CA ASP A 848 10.60 -15.14 -10.67
C ASP A 848 9.44 -15.04 -11.68
N PRO A 849 8.25 -15.63 -11.40
CA PRO A 849 7.13 -15.56 -12.32
C PRO A 849 6.49 -14.17 -12.42
N ILE A 850 6.75 -13.25 -11.48
CA ILE A 850 6.31 -11.84 -11.59
C ILE A 850 7.38 -10.93 -12.22
N GLY A 851 8.48 -11.49 -12.71
CA GLY A 851 9.49 -10.76 -13.49
C GLY A 851 10.18 -9.65 -12.69
N LEU A 852 10.26 -8.45 -13.28
CA LEU A 852 10.92 -7.29 -12.68
C LEU A 852 10.25 -6.78 -11.39
N ASP A 853 8.98 -7.14 -11.14
CA ASP A 853 8.28 -6.77 -9.90
C ASP A 853 8.80 -7.54 -8.68
N GLY A 854 9.41 -8.72 -8.89
CA GLY A 854 10.02 -9.51 -7.82
C GLY A 854 11.40 -8.99 -7.44
N ASP A 855 12.35 -9.05 -8.39
CA ASP A 855 13.70 -8.48 -8.30
C ASP A 855 14.34 -8.41 -9.69
N ILE A 856 15.34 -7.55 -9.88
CA ILE A 856 16.20 -7.55 -11.09
C ILE A 856 16.97 -8.86 -11.19
N ASN A 857 17.43 -9.39 -10.04
CA ASN A 857 17.98 -10.73 -9.96
C ASN A 857 16.86 -11.77 -9.74
N ALA A 858 16.25 -12.22 -10.84
CA ALA A 858 15.09 -13.12 -10.84
C ALA A 858 15.29 -14.49 -10.14
N PHE A 859 16.52 -14.85 -9.74
CA PHE A 859 16.84 -16.10 -9.04
C PHE A 859 17.25 -15.91 -7.58
N ALA A 860 17.40 -14.66 -7.12
CA ALA A 860 17.75 -14.38 -5.73
C ALA A 860 16.60 -14.75 -4.79
N TYR A 861 16.94 -15.22 -3.58
CA TYR A 861 15.93 -15.46 -2.54
C TYR A 861 15.56 -14.16 -1.83
N THR A 862 16.53 -13.56 -1.15
CA THR A 862 16.43 -12.28 -0.43
C THR A 862 17.81 -11.63 -0.41
N ASN A 863 17.94 -10.41 0.11
CA ASN A 863 19.24 -9.77 0.31
C ASN A 863 20.12 -10.61 1.26
N ASN A 864 19.53 -11.13 2.34
CA ASN A 864 20.14 -12.10 3.24
C ASN A 864 19.09 -13.02 3.87
N ALA A 865 19.43 -14.27 4.17
CA ALA A 865 18.49 -15.23 4.78
C ALA A 865 18.52 -15.23 6.33
N ILE A 866 18.94 -14.11 6.94
CA ILE A 866 19.05 -13.96 8.39
C ILE A 866 17.96 -13.02 8.94
N GLY A 867 17.79 -11.86 8.31
CA GLY A 867 16.79 -10.86 8.66
C GLY A 867 15.61 -10.81 7.68
N TRP A 868 15.69 -11.50 6.54
CA TRP A 868 14.67 -11.46 5.49
C TRP A 868 14.15 -12.85 5.14
N ALA A 869 12.90 -12.92 4.70
CA ALA A 869 12.25 -14.11 4.17
C ALA A 869 11.49 -13.79 2.87
N ASP A 870 11.17 -14.79 2.07
CA ASP A 870 10.21 -14.68 0.96
C ASP A 870 9.21 -15.84 1.09
N PRO A 871 8.10 -15.65 1.84
CA PRO A 871 7.19 -16.74 2.18
C PRO A 871 6.36 -17.29 1.02
N LEU A 872 6.23 -16.53 -0.07
CA LEU A 872 5.50 -16.97 -1.26
C LEU A 872 6.44 -17.37 -2.39
N GLY A 873 7.74 -17.13 -2.25
CA GLY A 873 8.66 -17.24 -3.36
C GLY A 873 8.30 -16.24 -4.48
N LEU A 874 7.95 -15.00 -4.14
CA LEU A 874 7.63 -13.92 -5.10
C LEU A 874 8.18 -12.55 -4.66
N TYR A 875 8.16 -12.24 -3.36
CA TYR A 875 8.59 -10.95 -2.86
C TYR A 875 9.22 -11.09 -1.48
N LYS A 876 10.38 -10.46 -1.32
CA LYS A 876 11.11 -10.45 -0.06
C LYS A 876 10.41 -9.58 0.99
N SER A 877 10.16 -10.14 2.16
CA SER A 877 9.80 -9.46 3.40
C SER A 877 11.03 -9.32 4.27
N GLY A 878 11.44 -8.08 4.54
CA GLY A 878 12.58 -7.78 5.41
C GLY A 878 12.25 -7.86 6.90
N PRO A 879 13.23 -7.53 7.77
CA PRO A 879 13.05 -7.59 9.20
C PRO A 879 11.85 -6.71 9.55
N LEU A 880 10.79 -7.37 10.01
CA LEU A 880 9.56 -6.75 10.45
C LEU A 880 9.99 -5.68 11.47
N ASN A 881 9.89 -4.42 11.10
CA ASN A 881 9.82 -3.37 12.08
C ASN A 881 8.35 -3.32 12.50
N PRO A 882 7.94 -3.92 13.63
CA PRO A 882 6.55 -3.88 14.05
C PRO A 882 6.05 -2.45 14.29
N ASN A 883 6.95 -1.46 14.40
CA ASN A 883 6.57 -0.04 14.46
C ASN A 883 6.26 0.58 13.08
N LEU A 884 6.59 -0.11 11.97
CA LEU A 884 6.28 0.27 10.59
C LEU A 884 5.21 -0.61 9.92
N LEU A 885 4.87 -1.76 10.50
CA LEU A 885 3.74 -2.58 10.06
C LEU A 885 2.44 -2.01 10.62
N GLY A 886 1.69 -1.33 9.77
CA GLY A 886 0.32 -0.90 10.07
C GLY A 886 0.17 0.53 10.56
N LYS A 887 0.79 1.50 9.89
CA LYS A 887 0.38 2.91 10.02
C LYS A 887 -0.02 3.46 8.66
N ASP A 888 -1.32 3.64 8.46
CA ASP A 888 -1.79 4.69 7.57
C ASP A 888 -1.44 6.06 8.19
N LYS A 889 -1.71 7.13 7.43
CA LYS A 889 -1.41 8.52 7.84
C LYS A 889 -2.07 8.95 9.16
N ALA A 890 -2.93 8.12 9.78
CA ALA A 890 -3.66 8.43 11.00
C ALA A 890 -3.15 7.68 12.25
N GLY A 891 -2.11 6.86 12.16
CA GLY A 891 -1.53 6.19 13.34
C GLY A 891 -2.47 5.19 14.02
N LYS A 892 -3.53 4.73 13.34
CA LYS A 892 -4.29 3.57 13.81
C LYS A 892 -3.44 2.33 13.58
N LYS A 893 -3.31 1.46 14.60
CA LYS A 893 -3.10 0.04 14.34
C LYS A 893 -4.16 -0.35 13.32
N THR A 894 -3.76 -0.82 12.15
CA THR A 894 -4.65 -1.69 11.37
C THR A 894 -4.95 -2.89 12.28
N LYS A 895 -6.06 -2.86 13.03
CA LYS A 895 -6.81 -4.10 13.25
C LYS A 895 -6.99 -4.63 11.85
N ASN A 896 -6.40 -5.80 11.63
CA ASN A 896 -6.28 -6.50 10.37
C ASN A 896 -4.91 -6.30 9.67
N LEU A 897 -3.96 -7.15 10.04
CA LEU A 897 -3.21 -7.91 9.03
C LEU A 897 -4.16 -8.54 7.99
N THR A 898 -5.46 -8.68 8.30
CA THR A 898 -6.56 -8.90 7.37
C THR A 898 -6.88 -7.73 6.41
N GLU A 899 -6.39 -6.49 6.58
CA GLU A 899 -6.47 -5.38 5.61
C GLU A 899 -5.25 -5.39 4.70
N TRP A 900 -4.10 -5.84 5.23
CA TRP A 900 -3.06 -6.41 4.38
C TRP A 900 -3.61 -7.63 3.62
N ARG A 901 -4.40 -8.54 4.24
CA ARG A 901 -5.14 -9.60 3.53
C ARG A 901 -6.39 -9.15 2.77
N ARG A 902 -6.91 -7.93 2.95
CA ARG A 902 -7.99 -7.37 2.11
C ARG A 902 -7.39 -6.65 0.91
N CYS A 903 -6.14 -6.20 1.04
CA CYS A 903 -5.25 -5.84 -0.06
C CYS A 903 -4.68 -7.09 -0.76
N VAL A 904 -4.42 -8.19 -0.03
CA VAL A 904 -3.97 -9.47 -0.62
C VAL A 904 -5.14 -10.27 -1.20
N SER A 905 -6.35 -10.23 -0.62
CA SER A 905 -7.56 -10.82 -1.21
C SER A 905 -8.17 -9.97 -2.31
N LYS A 906 -7.94 -8.64 -2.29
CA LYS A 906 -8.12 -7.81 -3.49
C LYS A 906 -6.98 -8.00 -4.48
N SER A 907 -5.79 -8.45 -4.07
CA SER A 907 -4.71 -8.86 -4.98
C SER A 907 -4.87 -10.28 -5.51
N ASP A 908 -5.71 -11.12 -4.91
CA ASP A 908 -6.04 -12.41 -5.53
C ASP A 908 -6.93 -12.21 -6.75
N LEU A 909 -7.72 -11.12 -6.80
CA LEU A 909 -8.53 -10.76 -7.96
C LEU A 909 -7.93 -9.63 -8.83
N LYS A 910 -7.09 -8.73 -8.29
CA LYS A 910 -6.31 -7.77 -9.11
C LYS A 910 -4.99 -8.35 -9.60
N GLY A 911 -4.44 -9.33 -8.91
CA GLY A 911 -3.26 -10.09 -9.31
C GLY A 911 -3.54 -10.99 -10.50
N GLU A 912 -4.79 -11.32 -10.84
CA GLU A 912 -5.06 -11.95 -12.13
C GLU A 912 -5.01 -10.97 -13.31
N ARG A 913 -5.27 -9.67 -13.07
CA ARG A 913 -4.99 -8.61 -14.05
C ARG A 913 -3.50 -8.25 -14.12
N ASN A 914 -2.75 -8.44 -13.03
CA ASN A 914 -1.36 -7.98 -12.92
C ASN A 914 -0.29 -9.08 -12.79
N LYS A 915 -0.62 -10.38 -12.85
CA LYS A 915 0.38 -11.48 -12.91
C LYS A 915 1.25 -11.44 -14.18
N PHE A 916 0.94 -10.53 -15.11
CA PHE A 916 1.54 -10.41 -16.43
C PHE A 916 1.71 -8.97 -16.92
N LEU A 917 1.43 -7.96 -16.08
CA LEU A 917 1.60 -6.55 -16.42
C LEU A 917 2.69 -5.96 -15.53
N GLY A 918 3.94 -6.05 -15.97
CA GLY A 918 4.99 -5.20 -15.41
C GLY A 918 4.76 -3.76 -15.83
N VAL A 919 4.08 -2.94 -15.00
CA VAL A 919 3.99 -1.48 -15.17
C VAL A 919 3.67 -0.70 -13.87
N ASP A 920 4.59 0.22 -13.58
CA ASP A 920 4.50 1.59 -13.05
C ASP A 920 3.40 1.96 -12.03
N HIS A 921 3.81 2.00 -10.76
CA HIS A 921 3.42 3.09 -9.86
C HIS A 921 4.64 3.63 -9.12
N VAL A 922 5.12 4.82 -9.52
CA VAL A 922 6.07 5.61 -8.72
C VAL A 922 5.27 6.44 -7.71
N LYS A 923 5.59 6.29 -6.43
CA LYS A 923 5.07 7.10 -5.33
C LYS A 923 5.68 8.51 -5.43
N VAL A 924 4.94 9.48 -5.96
CA VAL A 924 5.32 10.91 -5.93
C VAL A 924 4.64 11.59 -4.74
N GLY A 925 5.33 11.68 -3.61
CA GLY A 925 4.98 12.58 -2.51
C GLY A 925 3.62 12.36 -1.81
N GLU A 926 3.35 13.18 -0.80
CA GLU A 926 2.25 12.97 0.15
C GLU A 926 0.86 13.10 -0.49
N GLY A 927 0.14 11.97 -0.64
CA GLY A 927 -1.33 11.95 -0.69
C GLY A 927 -2.03 12.33 -1.99
N LYS A 928 -1.36 12.26 -3.15
CA LYS A 928 -2.04 12.36 -4.45
C LYS A 928 -1.50 11.29 -5.42
N TRP A 929 -2.34 10.30 -5.74
CA TRP A 929 -2.13 9.44 -6.89
C TRP A 929 -2.79 10.11 -8.09
N ARG A 930 -2.06 10.35 -9.20
CA ARG A 930 -2.65 10.77 -10.48
C ARG A 930 -2.44 9.65 -11.49
N SER A 931 -3.52 9.23 -12.16
CA SER A 931 -3.38 8.59 -13.46
C SER A 931 -2.91 9.63 -14.48
N ARG A 932 -2.16 9.19 -15.49
CA ARG A 932 -1.55 10.04 -16.52
C ARG A 932 -2.57 10.68 -17.48
N ASP A 933 -3.83 10.25 -17.45
CA ASP A 933 -4.84 10.59 -18.47
C ASP A 933 -5.92 11.58 -17.99
N GLY A 934 -5.94 12.00 -16.72
CA GLY A 934 -6.93 12.97 -16.23
C GLY A 934 -8.40 12.51 -16.35
N THR A 935 -8.67 11.25 -16.71
CA THR A 935 -10.03 10.71 -16.76
C THR A 935 -10.33 9.99 -15.45
N ARG A 936 -11.24 10.57 -14.65
CA ARG A 936 -11.90 9.80 -13.58
C ARG A 936 -12.80 8.75 -14.25
N GLN A 937 -12.29 7.54 -14.46
CA GLN A 937 -13.19 6.39 -14.61
C GLN A 937 -13.72 6.03 -13.22
N PHE A 938 -14.95 6.46 -12.91
CA PHE A 938 -15.67 5.99 -11.73
C PHE A 938 -16.04 4.52 -11.95
N ARG A 939 -15.21 3.59 -11.47
CA ARG A 939 -15.66 2.22 -11.21
C ARG A 939 -16.25 2.22 -9.81
N ILE A 940 -17.53 2.60 -9.71
CA ILE A 940 -18.26 2.67 -8.43
C ILE A 940 -18.40 1.25 -7.88
N LYS A 941 -17.59 0.88 -6.91
CA LYS A 941 -17.81 -0.31 -6.08
C LYS A 941 -18.79 0.06 -4.95
N PRO A 942 -19.51 -0.91 -4.36
CA PRO A 942 -20.24 -0.67 -3.10
C PRO A 942 -19.35 -0.01 -2.03
N ASP A 943 -18.06 -0.35 -2.00
CA ASP A 943 -17.02 0.28 -1.17
C ASP A 943 -16.81 1.78 -1.41
N ASP A 944 -17.16 2.31 -2.59
CA ASP A 944 -17.02 3.75 -2.89
C ASP A 944 -18.16 4.59 -2.29
N PHE A 945 -19.28 3.94 -1.92
CA PHE A 945 -20.35 4.56 -1.12
C PHE A 945 -20.02 4.54 0.38
N LEU A 946 -19.24 3.55 0.81
CA LEU A 946 -18.76 3.37 2.17
C LEU A 946 -17.32 3.86 2.26
N GLY A 947 -17.12 5.18 2.18
CA GLY A 947 -15.80 5.82 2.21
C GLY A 947 -14.81 5.09 3.12
N LYS A 948 -13.90 4.33 2.51
CA LYS A 948 -12.80 3.69 3.24
C LYS A 948 -11.87 4.78 3.71
N HIS A 949 -11.97 5.07 5.01
CA HIS A 949 -11.17 6.03 5.77
C HIS A 949 -11.50 7.49 5.45
N GLY A 950 -12.17 8.16 6.40
CA GLY A 950 -12.00 9.58 6.73
C GLY A 950 -11.98 10.62 5.59
N ILE A 951 -13.07 11.40 5.55
CA ILE A 951 -13.17 12.76 4.99
C ILE A 951 -13.09 12.86 3.46
N GLY A 952 -14.25 12.70 2.83
CA GLY A 952 -14.59 13.36 1.58
C GLY A 952 -15.99 13.96 1.72
N TYR A 953 -16.08 15.28 1.90
CA TYR A 953 -17.36 15.97 1.81
C TYR A 953 -17.92 15.75 0.40
N PRO A 954 -19.16 15.26 0.22
CA PRO A 954 -19.85 15.45 -1.05
C PRO A 954 -20.06 16.95 -1.24
N THR A 955 -19.47 17.52 -2.28
CA THR A 955 -19.80 18.88 -2.72
C THR A 955 -21.27 18.92 -3.11
N VAL A 956 -22.08 19.56 -2.28
CA VAL A 956 -23.45 19.96 -2.61
C VAL A 956 -23.36 21.02 -3.71
N THR A 957 -23.61 20.62 -4.96
CA THR A 957 -23.81 21.53 -6.08
C THR A 957 -25.23 22.10 -6.02
N ASN A 958 -25.43 23.19 -5.26
CA ASN A 958 -26.40 24.28 -5.50
C ASN A 958 -26.55 25.19 -4.27
N ALA A 959 -25.54 26.04 -3.99
CA ALA A 959 -25.67 27.17 -3.06
C ALA A 959 -25.94 28.47 -3.84
N PRO A 960 -26.68 29.45 -3.29
CA PRO A 960 -26.87 30.75 -3.95
C PRO A 960 -25.52 31.46 -4.18
N HIS A 961 -25.34 32.01 -5.38
CA HIS A 961 -24.11 32.69 -5.81
C HIS A 961 -24.29 34.20 -5.85
N VAL A 962 -23.23 34.94 -5.52
CA VAL A 962 -23.13 36.41 -5.68
C VAL A 962 -22.19 36.74 -6.83
N HIS A 963 -22.56 37.72 -7.65
CA HIS A 963 -21.74 38.25 -8.73
C HIS A 963 -20.93 39.46 -8.21
N PHE A 964 -19.63 39.47 -8.50
CA PHE A 964 -18.71 40.52 -8.09
C PHE A 964 -18.09 41.19 -9.31
N GLU A 965 -18.18 42.51 -9.37
CA GLU A 965 -17.50 43.34 -10.37
C GLU A 965 -16.39 44.17 -9.72
N PHE A 966 -15.16 43.98 -10.19
CA PHE A 966 -14.01 44.76 -9.72
C PHE A 966 -13.79 46.00 -10.59
N LEU A 967 -13.89 47.18 -9.99
CA LEU A 967 -13.71 48.44 -10.68
C LEU A 967 -12.28 48.98 -10.52
N SER A 968 -11.77 49.64 -11.55
CA SER A 968 -10.55 50.45 -11.50
C SER A 968 -10.83 51.82 -12.14
N PRO A 969 -10.22 52.92 -11.68
CA PRO A 969 -10.39 54.22 -12.32
C PRO A 969 -9.99 54.14 -13.78
N ASN A 970 -10.84 54.64 -14.67
CA ASN A 970 -10.47 54.79 -16.06
C ASN A 970 -9.35 55.84 -16.20
N LYS A 971 -8.61 55.81 -17.32
CA LYS A 971 -7.46 56.71 -17.53
C LYS A 971 -7.82 58.20 -17.52
N SER A 972 -9.11 58.57 -17.62
CA SER A 972 -9.60 59.95 -17.56
C SER A 972 -10.01 60.42 -16.17
N GLY A 973 -9.92 59.58 -15.13
CA GLY A 973 -10.21 59.93 -13.74
C GLY A 973 -11.67 60.34 -13.47
N THR A 974 -12.56 60.11 -14.43
CA THR A 974 -13.96 60.58 -14.42
C THR A 974 -14.97 59.42 -14.41
N GLY A 975 -14.50 58.18 -14.40
CA GLY A 975 -15.32 56.97 -14.29
C GLY A 975 -14.49 55.73 -13.92
N PHE A 976 -15.11 54.56 -13.92
CA PHE A 976 -14.49 53.28 -13.56
C PHE A 976 -14.73 52.20 -14.62
N ASP A 977 -13.71 51.40 -14.93
CA ASP A 977 -13.78 50.24 -15.83
C ASP A 977 -13.85 48.92 -15.03
N VAL A 978 -14.64 47.96 -15.51
CA VAL A 978 -14.70 46.60 -14.95
C VAL A 978 -13.47 45.82 -15.38
N THR A 979 -12.75 45.28 -14.40
CA THR A 979 -11.43 44.65 -14.61
C THR A 979 -11.40 43.16 -14.29
N LYS A 980 -12.39 42.64 -13.55
CA LYS A 980 -12.52 41.22 -13.24
C LYS A 980 -13.94 40.91 -12.76
N ASN A 981 -14.48 39.78 -13.21
CA ASN A 981 -15.75 39.22 -12.74
C ASN A 981 -15.50 37.91 -11.99
N VAL A 982 -16.18 37.72 -10.87
CA VAL A 982 -16.07 36.50 -10.06
C VAL A 982 -17.47 36.08 -9.61
N HIS A 983 -17.77 34.78 -9.66
CA HIS A 983 -18.99 34.19 -9.14
C HIS A 983 -18.65 33.26 -7.98
N VAL A 984 -19.32 33.41 -6.82
CA VAL A 984 -18.90 32.73 -5.59
C VAL A 984 -20.11 32.34 -4.75
N PRO A 985 -20.13 31.15 -4.13
CA PRO A 985 -21.17 30.78 -3.16
C PRO A 985 -21.20 31.77 -1.99
N LEU A 986 -22.40 32.13 -1.53
CA LEU A 986 -22.60 33.10 -0.44
C LEU A 986 -21.88 32.70 0.86
N SER A 987 -21.70 31.39 1.13
CA SER A 987 -21.00 30.85 2.30
C SER A 987 -19.48 31.14 2.32
N TRP A 988 -18.90 31.60 1.20
CA TRP A 988 -17.48 31.95 1.08
C TRP A 988 -17.23 33.46 1.05
N LEU A 989 -18.28 34.28 1.15
CA LEU A 989 -18.26 35.74 0.98
C LEU A 989 -17.22 36.44 1.88
N LEU A 990 -17.21 36.13 3.19
CA LEU A 990 -16.28 36.75 4.14
C LEU A 990 -14.83 36.34 3.91
N LEU A 991 -14.57 35.06 3.65
CA LEU A 991 -13.21 34.55 3.42
C LEU A 991 -12.62 35.09 2.12
N LEU A 992 -13.44 35.18 1.06
CA LEU A 992 -13.00 35.70 -0.22
C LEU A 992 -12.79 37.22 -0.19
N VAL A 993 -13.64 37.99 0.50
CA VAL A 993 -13.41 39.42 0.73
C VAL A 993 -12.09 39.63 1.47
N MET A 994 -11.79 38.83 2.51
CA MET A 994 -10.50 38.90 3.21
C MET A 994 -9.30 38.54 2.31
N ILE A 995 -9.41 37.50 1.47
CA ILE A 995 -8.32 37.07 0.56
C ILE A 995 -8.09 38.08 -0.57
N LEU A 996 -9.16 38.66 -1.12
CA LEU A 996 -9.09 39.60 -2.24
C LEU A 996 -8.65 41.00 -1.79
N LEU A 997 -8.99 41.43 -0.58
CA LEU A 997 -8.47 42.66 0.02
C LEU A 997 -6.96 42.58 0.30
N ARG A 998 -6.46 41.40 0.69
CA ARG A 998 -5.02 41.15 0.92
C ARG A 998 -4.18 41.14 -0.36
N LYS A 999 -4.77 40.84 -1.53
CA LYS A 999 -4.03 40.67 -2.79
C LYS A 999 -4.18 41.79 -3.83
N SER A 1000 -5.21 42.65 -3.75
CA SER A 1000 -5.61 43.48 -4.90
C SER A 1000 -5.35 44.98 -4.82
N GLY A 1001 -5.06 45.56 -3.63
CA GLY A 1001 -4.75 46.99 -3.48
C GLY A 1001 -5.85 47.96 -3.92
N LYS A 1002 -7.09 47.49 -4.14
CA LYS A 1002 -8.23 48.28 -4.63
C LYS A 1002 -8.91 49.06 -3.49
N ARG A 1003 -9.76 50.06 -3.81
CA ARG A 1003 -10.38 50.99 -2.82
C ARG A 1003 -11.92 50.90 -2.70
N SER A 1004 -12.59 50.12 -3.55
CA SER A 1004 -14.02 49.82 -3.45
C SER A 1004 -14.38 48.48 -4.11
N ILE A 1005 -15.48 47.86 -3.68
CA ILE A 1005 -16.07 46.62 -4.24
C ILE A 1005 -17.57 46.87 -4.47
N ARG A 1006 -18.08 46.43 -5.63
CA ARG A 1006 -19.50 46.51 -6.00
C ARG A 1006 -20.13 45.11 -6.01
N PHE A 1007 -21.33 45.00 -5.43
CA PHE A 1007 -22.09 43.75 -5.33
C PHE A 1007 -23.33 43.79 -6.24
N GLU A 1008 -23.58 42.69 -6.95
CA GLU A 1008 -24.80 42.47 -7.75
C GLU A 1008 -25.42 41.09 -7.43
N PHE A 1009 -26.75 41.03 -7.35
CA PHE A 1009 -27.51 39.86 -6.89
C PHE A 1009 -28.42 39.27 -7.99
N ASP A 1010 -28.19 38.00 -8.36
CA ASP A 1010 -28.67 37.43 -9.64
C ASP A 1010 -29.91 36.50 -9.59
N ARG A 1011 -30.41 36.04 -8.42
CA ARG A 1011 -31.61 35.15 -8.37
C ARG A 1011 -32.63 35.49 -7.27
N VAL A 1012 -33.89 35.12 -7.54
CA VAL A 1012 -35.11 35.48 -6.79
C VAL A 1012 -35.22 34.71 -5.47
N GLY A 1013 -35.23 35.46 -4.37
CA GLY A 1013 -35.51 35.01 -3.00
C GLY A 1013 -34.87 36.01 -2.03
N ALA A 1014 -35.61 36.49 -1.03
CA ALA A 1014 -35.01 37.35 0.01
C ALA A 1014 -33.82 36.62 0.65
N LEU A 1015 -32.70 37.33 0.86
CA LEU A 1015 -31.49 36.77 1.45
C LEU A 1015 -31.79 36.37 2.91
N ASP A 1016 -31.95 35.08 3.18
CA ASP A 1016 -32.08 34.55 4.54
C ASP A 1016 -30.69 34.31 5.13
N LEU A 1017 -30.24 35.27 5.94
CA LEU A 1017 -28.92 35.25 6.58
C LEU A 1017 -28.79 34.14 7.64
N GLU A 1018 -29.89 33.65 8.23
CA GLU A 1018 -29.85 32.51 9.16
C GLU A 1018 -29.56 31.20 8.40
N ALA A 1019 -30.13 31.02 7.21
CA ALA A 1019 -29.88 29.84 6.37
C ALA A 1019 -28.47 29.81 5.75
N ALA A 1020 -27.85 30.97 5.51
CA ALA A 1020 -26.57 31.09 4.83
C ALA A 1020 -25.34 30.91 5.74
N PHE A 1021 -25.46 31.24 7.03
CA PHE A 1021 -24.34 31.27 7.97
C PHE A 1021 -24.44 30.24 9.11
N GLY A 1022 -25.54 29.49 9.21
CA GLY A 1022 -25.75 28.52 10.30
C GLY A 1022 -25.96 29.20 11.65
N GLU A 1023 -25.75 28.48 12.76
CA GLU A 1023 -25.93 28.97 14.14
C GLU A 1023 -24.91 30.06 14.51
N VAL A 1024 -25.12 31.26 13.97
CA VAL A 1024 -24.50 32.52 14.37
C VAL A 1024 -25.53 33.27 15.22
N PRO A 1025 -25.16 33.82 16.39
CA PRO A 1025 -26.11 34.57 17.22
C PRO A 1025 -26.78 35.69 16.43
N ARG A 1026 -28.12 35.80 16.52
CA ARG A 1026 -28.93 36.85 15.86
C ARG A 1026 -28.36 38.28 15.95
N PRO A 1027 -27.72 38.72 17.05
CA PRO A 1027 -27.09 40.04 17.11
C PRO A 1027 -25.93 40.22 16.12
N VAL A 1028 -25.17 39.16 15.83
CA VAL A 1028 -24.04 39.16 14.88
C VAL A 1028 -24.56 39.19 13.45
N LEU A 1029 -25.63 38.45 13.14
CA LEU A 1029 -26.29 38.51 11.83
C LEU A 1029 -26.90 39.90 11.57
N ALA A 1030 -27.53 40.51 12.58
CA ALA A 1030 -28.04 41.88 12.50
C ALA A 1030 -26.93 42.94 12.34
N LEU A 1031 -25.74 42.66 12.88
CA LEU A 1031 -24.55 43.52 12.74
C LEU A 1031 -23.94 43.38 11.33
N VAL A 1032 -23.82 42.17 10.78
CA VAL A 1032 -23.36 41.94 9.40
C VAL A 1032 -24.30 42.63 8.40
N ASP A 1033 -25.62 42.53 8.64
CA ASP A 1033 -26.64 43.17 7.80
C ASP A 1033 -26.54 44.72 7.84
N ARG A 1034 -26.37 45.30 9.04
CA ARG A 1034 -26.18 46.76 9.18
C ARG A 1034 -24.83 47.26 8.67
N THR A 1035 -23.77 46.48 8.81
CA THR A 1035 -22.39 46.94 8.50
C THR A 1035 -22.04 46.75 7.03
N LEU A 1036 -22.49 45.67 6.39
CA LEU A 1036 -22.22 45.42 4.96
C LEU A 1036 -23.34 45.93 4.05
N PHE A 1037 -24.60 45.92 4.49
CA PHE A 1037 -25.74 46.27 3.65
C PHE A 1037 -26.49 47.54 4.09
N GLY A 1038 -26.03 48.21 5.15
CA GLY A 1038 -26.59 49.49 5.61
C GLY A 1038 -28.06 49.42 6.04
N GLY A 1039 -28.56 48.24 6.39
CA GLY A 1039 -29.98 48.01 6.70
C GLY A 1039 -30.92 48.04 5.48
N ARG A 1040 -30.41 47.91 4.25
CA ARG A 1040 -31.23 47.81 3.03
C ARG A 1040 -31.39 46.35 2.63
N GLN A 1041 -32.64 45.88 2.47
CA GLN A 1041 -32.89 44.56 1.88
C GLN A 1041 -32.42 44.53 0.41
N ALA A 1042 -31.50 43.60 0.09
CA ALA A 1042 -31.04 43.37 -1.28
C ALA A 1042 -32.21 42.97 -2.18
N ARG A 1043 -32.45 43.74 -3.25
CA ARG A 1043 -33.44 43.42 -4.30
C ARG A 1043 -32.70 43.06 -5.58
N ARG A 1044 -33.27 42.13 -6.36
CA ARG A 1044 -32.74 41.69 -7.66
C ARG A 1044 -32.45 42.88 -8.57
N GLY A 1045 -31.21 42.99 -9.07
CA GLY A 1045 -30.75 44.12 -9.90
C GLY A 1045 -30.38 45.40 -9.13
N GLY A 1046 -30.30 45.36 -7.80
CA GLY A 1046 -29.83 46.48 -6.98
C GLY A 1046 -28.31 46.43 -6.73
N PHE A 1047 -27.66 47.59 -6.75
CA PHE A 1047 -26.22 47.73 -6.49
C PHE A 1047 -25.96 48.30 -5.09
N VAL A 1048 -24.98 47.74 -4.39
CA VAL A 1048 -24.39 48.31 -3.16
C VAL A 1048 -22.89 48.48 -3.38
N GLU A 1049 -22.39 49.69 -3.11
CA GLU A 1049 -20.98 50.04 -3.24
C GLU A 1049 -20.42 50.39 -1.85
N ILE A 1050 -19.34 49.72 -1.44
CA ILE A 1050 -18.73 49.89 -0.12
C ILE A 1050 -17.30 50.46 -0.29
N PRO A 1051 -17.04 51.70 0.17
CA PRO A 1051 -15.68 52.27 0.18
C PRO A 1051 -14.87 51.81 1.40
N PHE A 1052 -13.55 51.65 1.25
CA PHE A 1052 -12.64 51.30 2.36
C PHE A 1052 -11.26 51.99 2.23
N HIS A 1053 -10.60 52.23 3.37
CA HIS A 1053 -9.26 52.83 3.47
C HIS A 1053 -8.26 51.84 4.09
N VAL A 1054 -7.07 51.70 3.49
CA VAL A 1054 -5.97 50.85 3.98
C VAL A 1054 -4.81 51.74 4.43
N LEU A 1055 -4.37 51.63 5.69
CA LEU A 1055 -3.22 52.34 6.24
C LEU A 1055 -2.07 51.36 6.55
N SER A 1056 -1.23 51.09 5.53
CA SER A 1056 0.10 50.44 5.55
C SER A 1056 0.29 48.99 6.04
N ASP A 1057 1.33 48.34 5.49
CA ASP A 1057 1.75 46.94 5.68
C ASP A 1057 2.30 46.63 7.09
N PHE A 1058 1.85 45.52 7.69
CA PHE A 1058 2.46 44.91 8.87
C PHE A 1058 2.81 43.43 8.60
N ASP A 1059 4.01 43.01 9.00
CA ASP A 1059 4.53 41.65 8.81
C ASP A 1059 3.89 40.58 9.73
N ASP A 1060 3.77 39.36 9.18
CA ASP A 1060 3.63 37.99 9.72
C ASP A 1060 2.78 37.68 10.98
N SER A 1061 2.01 38.63 11.52
CA SER A 1061 1.23 38.45 12.76
C SER A 1061 -0.29 38.33 12.58
N GLY A 1062 -0.81 38.33 11.35
CA GLY A 1062 -2.21 37.95 11.09
C GLY A 1062 -3.30 38.85 11.70
N MET A 1063 -3.05 40.16 11.88
CA MET A 1063 -4.10 41.14 12.26
C MET A 1063 -4.76 41.79 11.04
N ILE A 1064 -6.08 42.05 11.10
CA ILE A 1064 -6.83 42.86 10.13
C ILE A 1064 -7.63 43.93 10.88
N LEU A 1065 -7.48 45.19 10.46
CA LEU A 1065 -8.25 46.35 10.94
C LEU A 1065 -9.28 46.76 9.87
N PHE A 1066 -10.53 47.01 10.28
CA PHE A 1066 -11.57 47.60 9.42
C PHE A 1066 -11.93 49.01 9.92
N PHE A 1067 -12.02 49.96 8.99
CA PHE A 1067 -12.62 51.27 9.21
C PHE A 1067 -13.82 51.43 8.27
N SER A 1068 -15.00 51.73 8.81
CA SER A 1068 -15.97 52.60 8.12
C SER A 1068 -16.00 53.93 8.85
N ALA A 1069 -16.53 54.98 8.20
CA ALA A 1069 -16.37 56.40 8.56
C ALA A 1069 -16.67 56.84 10.02
N ASP A 1070 -17.11 55.92 10.88
CA ASP A 1070 -17.60 56.19 12.23
C ASP A 1070 -17.47 55.00 13.22
N LYS A 1071 -16.93 53.81 12.84
CA LYS A 1071 -16.75 52.64 13.76
C LYS A 1071 -15.52 51.76 13.46
N VAL A 1072 -14.93 51.18 14.51
CA VAL A 1072 -13.81 50.21 14.47
C VAL A 1072 -14.28 48.84 14.99
N LEU A 1073 -13.90 47.76 14.29
CA LEU A 1073 -14.11 46.38 14.76
C LEU A 1073 -12.76 45.67 14.92
N LEU A 1074 -12.50 45.11 16.11
CA LEU A 1074 -11.28 44.37 16.44
C LEU A 1074 -11.64 42.93 16.83
N ARG A 1075 -10.91 41.95 16.31
CA ARG A 1075 -10.92 40.56 16.78
C ARG A 1075 -9.53 40.21 17.29
N LEU A 1076 -9.40 39.97 18.59
CA LEU A 1076 -8.15 39.64 19.27
C LEU A 1076 -8.29 38.29 19.97
N ASP A 1077 -7.22 37.49 20.00
CA ASP A 1077 -7.10 36.41 21.00
C ASP A 1077 -6.72 37.00 22.37
N THR A 1078 -6.90 36.23 23.44
CA THR A 1078 -6.70 36.66 24.83
C THR A 1078 -5.26 37.04 25.16
N ASP A 1079 -4.27 36.46 24.48
CA ASP A 1079 -2.85 36.73 24.73
C ASP A 1079 -2.34 38.00 24.02
N SER A 1080 -3.05 38.48 22.99
CA SER A 1080 -2.67 39.64 22.19
C SER A 1080 -3.13 41.00 22.77
N VAL A 1081 -4.02 41.00 23.77
CA VAL A 1081 -4.64 42.23 24.31
C VAL A 1081 -3.63 43.14 25.01
N ASP A 1082 -2.72 42.57 25.81
CA ASP A 1082 -1.73 43.36 26.56
C ASP A 1082 -0.58 43.87 25.68
N TYR A 1083 -0.25 43.15 24.60
CA TYR A 1083 0.69 43.60 23.58
C TYR A 1083 0.16 44.83 22.84
N VAL A 1084 -1.13 44.83 22.47
CA VAL A 1084 -1.80 45.96 21.80
C VAL A 1084 -1.93 47.17 22.74
N ARG A 1085 -2.30 46.97 24.01
CA ARG A 1085 -2.32 48.06 25.02
C ARG A 1085 -0.95 48.71 25.23
N HIS A 1086 0.11 47.90 25.27
CA HIS A 1086 1.48 48.39 25.45
C HIS A 1086 1.99 49.17 24.23
N ARG A 1087 1.62 48.76 23.01
CA ARG A 1087 1.98 49.44 21.75
C ARG A 1087 1.18 50.71 21.49
N LEU A 1088 -0.12 50.74 21.77
CA LEU A 1088 -0.96 51.94 21.60
C LEU A 1088 -0.49 53.10 22.50
N ARG A 1089 -0.03 52.81 23.72
CA ARG A 1089 0.58 53.82 24.62
C ARG A 1089 1.94 54.33 24.15
N LYS A 1090 2.64 53.60 23.28
CA LYS A 1090 3.94 54.01 22.71
C LYS A 1090 3.83 54.76 21.38
N CYS A 1091 2.73 54.58 20.66
CA CYS A 1091 2.54 55.15 19.32
C CYS A 1091 1.76 56.48 19.30
N ASP A 1092 1.21 56.94 20.44
CA ASP A 1092 0.58 58.26 20.57
C ASP A 1092 1.16 59.07 21.74
N PRO A 1093 2.24 59.84 21.51
CA PRO A 1093 2.80 60.75 22.51
C PRO A 1093 1.95 62.03 22.69
N GLY A 1094 0.91 62.25 21.86
CA GLY A 1094 0.17 63.51 21.74
C GLY A 1094 -1.26 63.48 22.29
N GLY A 1095 -1.79 62.31 22.68
CA GLY A 1095 -3.10 62.19 23.35
C GLY A 1095 -4.32 62.32 22.42
N PHE A 1096 -4.21 61.86 21.18
CA PHE A 1096 -5.33 61.82 20.23
C PHE A 1096 -6.22 60.58 20.37
N PHE A 1097 -5.79 59.54 21.08
CA PHE A 1097 -6.63 58.41 21.45
C PHE A 1097 -7.24 58.60 22.86
N PRO A 1098 -8.56 58.38 23.05
CA PRO A 1098 -9.15 58.42 24.38
C PRO A 1098 -8.55 57.32 25.27
N ALA A 1099 -8.09 57.69 26.47
CA ALA A 1099 -7.38 56.81 27.39
C ALA A 1099 -8.27 55.77 28.10
N GLU A 1100 -9.57 55.73 27.84
CA GLU A 1100 -10.49 54.75 28.42
C GLU A 1100 -11.16 53.94 27.31
N ILE A 1101 -10.71 52.69 27.20
CA ILE A 1101 -11.45 51.63 26.52
C ILE A 1101 -12.66 51.33 27.42
N GLY A 1102 -13.87 51.57 26.92
CA GLY A 1102 -15.12 51.33 27.66
C GLY A 1102 -15.32 49.87 28.08
N GLU A 1103 -16.20 49.66 29.07
CA GLU A 1103 -16.46 48.39 29.75
C GLU A 1103 -16.63 47.19 28.79
N VAL A 1104 -15.87 46.13 29.12
CA VAL A 1104 -15.89 44.83 28.45
C VAL A 1104 -17.07 44.02 29.01
N SER A 1105 -18.11 43.78 28.21
CA SER A 1105 -19.14 42.79 28.58
C SER A 1105 -18.75 41.41 28.02
N LEU A 1106 -18.45 40.45 28.90
CA LEU A 1106 -18.29 39.04 28.56
C LEU A 1106 -19.68 38.44 28.30
N GLY A 1107 -19.92 37.96 27.09
CA GLY A 1107 -21.05 37.07 26.79
C GLY A 1107 -20.69 35.62 27.11
N GLU A 1108 -21.67 34.79 27.48
CA GLU A 1108 -21.53 33.42 28.03
C GLU A 1108 -20.97 32.33 27.08
N SER A 1109 -20.07 32.67 26.15
CA SER A 1109 -19.21 31.70 25.50
C SER A 1109 -17.77 32.21 25.54
N GLU A 1110 -16.95 31.58 26.38
CA GLU A 1110 -15.53 31.90 26.52
C GLU A 1110 -14.83 31.78 25.14
N ASP A 1111 -13.96 32.75 24.83
CA ASP A 1111 -13.01 32.85 23.69
C ASP A 1111 -13.19 34.01 22.67
N VAL A 1112 -14.02 35.04 22.93
CA VAL A 1112 -14.01 36.27 22.11
C VAL A 1112 -14.14 37.55 22.94
N VAL A 1113 -13.16 38.46 22.84
CA VAL A 1113 -13.25 39.83 23.37
C VAL A 1113 -13.58 40.81 22.24
N SER A 1114 -14.72 41.50 22.32
CA SER A 1114 -15.11 42.58 21.39
C SER A 1114 -14.93 43.94 22.07
N LEU A 1115 -14.24 44.88 21.41
CA LEU A 1115 -14.04 46.25 21.90
C LEU A 1115 -14.89 47.24 21.08
N TYR A 1116 -15.59 48.14 21.76
CA TYR A 1116 -16.46 49.15 21.15
C TYR A 1116 -15.98 50.57 21.49
N GLY A 1117 -15.95 51.46 20.49
CA GLY A 1117 -15.76 52.90 20.68
C GLY A 1117 -16.44 53.69 19.57
N GLU A 1118 -17.24 54.70 19.93
CA GLU A 1118 -17.84 55.65 18.99
C GLU A 1118 -16.96 56.90 18.88
N TYR A 1119 -16.60 57.31 17.66
CA TYR A 1119 -15.95 58.60 17.41
C TYR A 1119 -17.01 59.68 17.18
N ARG A 1120 -16.87 60.82 17.87
CA ARG A 1120 -17.61 62.05 17.56
C ARG A 1120 -16.67 63.03 16.85
N GLU A 1121 -16.58 62.90 15.53
CA GLU A 1121 -16.37 63.96 14.50
C GLU A 1121 -15.64 63.44 13.24
N PRO A 1122 -15.95 63.98 12.04
CA PRO A 1122 -15.44 63.45 10.77
C PRO A 1122 -13.99 63.90 10.45
N LEU A 1123 -13.16 62.96 9.99
CA LEU A 1123 -11.79 63.22 9.53
C LEU A 1123 -11.77 63.97 8.18
N CYS A 1124 -11.02 65.06 8.15
CA CYS A 1124 -10.68 65.88 6.97
C CYS A 1124 -9.59 65.16 6.12
N PRO A 1125 -9.52 65.32 4.79
CA PRO A 1125 -8.68 64.49 3.93
C PRO A 1125 -7.25 65.04 3.79
N VAL A 1126 -6.25 64.19 4.08
CA VAL A 1126 -4.89 64.27 3.53
C VAL A 1126 -4.43 62.86 3.16
#